data_AF-A0A2H1FII2-F1
#
_entry.id   AF-A0A2H1FII2-F1
#
_cell.length_a   1.000
_cell.length_b   1.000
_cell.length_c   1.000
_cell.angle_alpha   90.00
_cell.angle_beta   90.00
_cell.angle_gamma   90.00
#
_symmetry.space_group_name_H-M   'P 1'
#
loop_
_entity.id
_entity.type
_entity.pdbx_description
1 polymer ?
#
loop_
_entity_poly.entity_id
_entity_poly.type
_entity_poly.pdbx_seq_one_letter_code
_entity_poly.pdbx_strand_id
1 'polypeptide(L)'
;MLTHVLPNTLTQFLWNVFIGMAMIITLYTCNFYYLVVIARRHKKNSSIELTETPTVTLQLPIYNEKYVASRLVDAVCALDYPKDKLCIQVLDDSTDETYDLLENLVSNYKNKGFDIHHIRRSNRKGYKAGALRNAMKFAKSDFIAIFDADFIPPTWFLKKALSYFSNSNIGLVQCRWGHINEKYSPLTKAQALSLDFHFLVEQKAKSNSHLFMSFNGTAGIWRTQCIEDAGGWHTATLVEDLDLSYRAQMKGWKCVFIPDIVVDAELPVQMNSAKRQQFRWAKGSIQCAVKLLGDVAIKKIPVDTKIQAFVQLTRHIVHPLVLAQFLILPILLASKINLYVISGLPALTIVAYLAMGPVAYILVIQQMYAKKWRSKTLSYLYLIIYSAGMSVNNTVAVFDALFGKKNEFLRTPKFGIIKNDDDWRDKAYALPFTKTTLLEIFFGVYGIVGMFVAIFSNNPIFVPIIGIQVAGFLYIAYLSISHSTFKKGKSRGRVESKAEKMANNYYKLALAGILGLIVIGVVMAFEEYGSTIYPLDQSRGILSRIQATSDPQIIANDIKTVQQLLPKSGNPVWIFPTQDTDFGMMQRDLSTMSSTLDKVSTTSADTAAFHTGMLNIHSQATTITFNLLDATPYMYVSISNMLFGVVWVAVIIGIFALLKKKKQSLDKDDES
;
A
#
# COMPACT_ATOMS: atom_id res chain seq x y z
N MET A 1 -29.29 33.72 7.51
CA MET A 1 -27.86 34.07 7.43
C MET A 1 -27.04 32.81 7.61
N LEU A 2 -26.51 32.26 6.51
CA LEU A 2 -25.47 31.22 6.55
C LEU A 2 -24.16 31.92 6.93
N THR A 3 -23.92 32.14 8.22
CA THR A 3 -22.58 32.49 8.69
C THR A 3 -21.73 31.24 8.54
N HIS A 4 -21.09 31.11 7.38
CA HIS A 4 -19.96 30.22 7.19
C HIS A 4 -18.89 30.63 8.19
N VAL A 5 -18.89 30.00 9.37
CA VAL A 5 -17.76 30.07 10.29
C VAL A 5 -16.59 29.45 9.51
N LEU A 6 -15.63 30.30 9.13
CA LEU A 6 -14.41 29.83 8.50
C LEU A 6 -13.81 28.76 9.41
N PRO A 7 -13.38 27.60 8.87
CA PRO A 7 -12.72 26.61 9.68
C PRO A 7 -11.53 27.27 10.37
N ASN A 8 -11.37 27.00 11.66
CA ASN A 8 -10.13 27.19 12.40
C ASN A 8 -8.91 26.90 11.48
N THR A 9 -7.84 27.70 11.57
CA THR A 9 -6.66 27.62 10.70
C THR A 9 -6.04 26.21 10.63
N LEU A 10 -6.00 25.44 11.72
CA LEU A 10 -5.56 24.03 11.70
C LEU A 10 -6.48 23.16 10.84
N THR A 11 -7.77 23.30 11.06
CA THR A 11 -8.83 22.58 10.35
C THR A 11 -8.82 22.92 8.85
N GLN A 12 -8.60 24.19 8.51
CA GLN A 12 -8.42 24.65 7.12
C GLN A 12 -7.14 24.08 6.49
N PHE A 13 -6.03 24.03 7.23
CA PHE A 13 -4.79 23.42 6.76
C PHE A 13 -4.99 21.92 6.46
N LEU A 14 -5.58 21.17 7.39
CA LEU A 14 -5.87 19.75 7.21
C LEU A 14 -6.81 19.51 6.03
N TRP A 15 -7.82 20.37 5.84
CA TRP A 15 -8.71 20.32 4.67
C TRP A 15 -7.95 20.54 3.36
N ASN A 16 -7.09 21.56 3.28
CA ASN A 16 -6.29 21.84 2.09
C ASN A 16 -5.34 20.67 1.76
N VAL A 17 -4.69 20.09 2.77
CA VAL A 17 -3.83 18.91 2.61
C VAL A 17 -4.67 17.72 2.14
N PHE A 18 -5.83 17.47 2.75
CA PHE A 18 -6.74 16.39 2.37
C PHE A 18 -7.18 16.48 0.90
N ILE A 19 -7.58 17.67 0.44
CA ILE A 19 -7.99 17.94 -0.93
C ILE A 19 -6.81 17.85 -1.90
N GLY A 20 -5.64 18.38 -1.55
CA GLY A 20 -4.43 18.27 -2.36
C GLY A 20 -4.04 16.80 -2.61
N MET A 21 -4.10 15.96 -1.57
CA MET A 21 -3.89 14.52 -1.71
C MET A 21 -4.96 13.86 -2.59
N ALA A 22 -6.23 14.26 -2.44
CA ALA A 22 -7.33 13.74 -3.25
C ALA A 22 -7.13 14.04 -4.74
N MET A 23 -6.68 15.25 -5.08
CA MET A 23 -6.37 15.65 -6.45
C MET A 23 -5.25 14.81 -7.05
N ILE A 24 -4.18 14.57 -6.28
CA ILE A 24 -3.07 13.71 -6.72
C ILE A 24 -3.57 12.28 -6.96
N ILE A 25 -4.27 11.68 -6.00
CA ILE A 25 -4.82 10.31 -6.15
C ILE A 25 -5.77 10.22 -7.37
N THR A 26 -6.59 11.25 -7.58
CA THR A 26 -7.48 11.35 -8.74
C THR A 26 -6.67 11.39 -10.03
N LEU A 27 -5.55 12.12 -10.10
CA LEU A 27 -4.69 12.14 -11.29
C LEU A 27 -4.13 10.75 -11.63
N TYR A 28 -3.65 9.99 -10.64
CA TYR A 28 -3.21 8.60 -10.85
C TYR A 28 -4.36 7.69 -11.30
N THR A 29 -5.57 7.91 -10.79
CA THR A 29 -6.76 7.15 -11.18
C THR A 29 -7.19 7.48 -12.60
N CYS A 30 -7.20 8.75 -12.98
CA CYS A 30 -7.44 9.20 -14.36
C CYS A 30 -6.40 8.62 -15.32
N ASN A 31 -5.15 8.49 -14.89
CA ASN A 31 -4.11 7.86 -15.69
C ASN A 31 -4.44 6.39 -16.02
N PHE A 32 -4.97 5.64 -15.06
CA PHE A 32 -5.42 4.27 -15.31
C PHE A 32 -6.49 4.23 -16.42
N TYR A 33 -7.47 5.13 -16.37
CA TYR A 33 -8.52 5.21 -17.41
C TYR A 33 -7.99 5.67 -18.77
N TYR A 34 -7.01 6.57 -18.80
CA TYR A 34 -6.30 6.92 -20.02
C TYR A 34 -5.64 5.67 -20.65
N LEU A 35 -4.99 4.83 -19.85
CA LEU A 35 -4.41 3.58 -20.33
C LEU A 35 -5.48 2.57 -20.77
N VAL A 36 -6.65 2.51 -20.12
CA VAL A 36 -7.79 1.70 -20.59
C VAL A 36 -8.20 2.12 -22.01
N VAL A 37 -8.32 3.43 -22.27
CA VAL A 37 -8.69 3.93 -23.61
C VAL A 37 -7.63 3.56 -24.66
N ILE A 38 -6.33 3.66 -24.32
CA ILE A 38 -5.26 3.27 -25.24
C ILE A 38 -5.22 1.76 -25.46
N ALA A 39 -5.42 0.95 -24.43
CA ALA A 39 -5.43 -0.51 -24.52
C ALA A 39 -6.52 -1.05 -25.47
N ARG A 40 -7.60 -0.27 -25.68
CA ARG A 40 -8.68 -0.57 -26.64
C ARG A 40 -8.26 -0.35 -28.09
N ARG A 41 -7.24 0.47 -28.36
CA ARG A 41 -6.74 0.66 -29.72
C ARG A 41 -6.09 -0.64 -30.17
N HIS A 42 -6.72 -1.30 -31.14
CA HIS A 42 -6.19 -2.53 -31.71
C HIS A 42 -4.99 -2.21 -32.58
N LYS A 43 -3.80 -2.61 -32.12
CA LYS A 43 -2.59 -2.65 -32.92
C LYS A 43 -2.18 -4.12 -33.03
N LYS A 44 -2.28 -4.68 -34.24
CA LYS A 44 -1.80 -6.04 -34.49
C LYS A 44 -0.28 -5.97 -34.56
N ASN A 45 0.40 -6.58 -33.59
CA ASN A 45 1.82 -6.84 -33.73
C ASN A 45 1.97 -7.93 -34.81
N SER A 46 2.70 -7.63 -35.88
CA SER A 46 2.97 -8.57 -36.95
C SER A 46 3.96 -9.63 -36.47
N SER A 47 3.47 -10.85 -36.26
CA SER A 47 4.32 -12.04 -36.21
C SER A 47 4.70 -12.42 -37.63
N ILE A 48 5.97 -12.76 -37.85
CA ILE A 48 6.45 -13.30 -39.12
C ILE A 48 7.03 -14.69 -38.83
N GLU A 49 6.85 -15.61 -39.77
CA GLU A 49 7.57 -16.87 -39.73
C GLU A 49 9.06 -16.59 -39.86
N LEU A 50 9.85 -17.06 -38.89
CA LEU A 50 11.28 -16.81 -38.89
C LEU A 50 11.92 -17.62 -40.02
N THR A 51 12.67 -16.94 -40.89
CA THR A 51 13.39 -17.58 -42.01
C THR A 51 14.46 -18.54 -41.51
N GLU A 52 15.06 -18.25 -40.35
CA GLU A 52 16.01 -19.11 -39.66
C GLU A 52 15.61 -19.27 -38.19
N THR A 53 15.92 -20.43 -37.60
CA THR A 53 15.69 -20.66 -36.17
C THR A 53 16.84 -20.05 -35.37
N PRO A 54 16.59 -18.96 -34.62
CA PRO A 54 17.66 -18.26 -33.90
C PRO A 54 18.17 -19.08 -32.71
N THR A 55 19.34 -18.73 -32.20
CA THR A 55 19.85 -19.35 -30.97
C THR A 55 19.21 -18.69 -29.75
N VAL A 56 18.89 -19.49 -28.72
CA VAL A 56 18.24 -19.02 -27.49
C VAL A 56 18.96 -19.56 -26.25
N THR A 57 19.28 -18.68 -25.33
CA THR A 57 19.70 -19.05 -23.97
C THR A 57 18.53 -18.87 -23.01
N LEU A 58 18.19 -19.90 -22.23
CA LEU A 58 17.18 -19.87 -21.19
C LEU A 58 17.85 -19.69 -19.83
N GLN A 59 17.56 -18.58 -19.14
CA GLN A 59 18.09 -18.30 -17.81
C GLN A 59 17.04 -18.57 -16.74
N LEU A 60 17.37 -19.47 -15.83
CA LEU A 60 16.49 -19.95 -14.75
C LEU A 60 17.08 -19.54 -13.39
N PRO A 61 16.85 -18.31 -12.91
CA PRO A 61 17.30 -17.87 -11.59
C PRO A 61 16.52 -18.57 -10.47
N ILE A 62 17.23 -19.31 -9.61
CA ILE A 62 16.67 -20.13 -8.53
C ILE A 62 17.37 -19.84 -7.20
N TYR A 63 16.56 -19.69 -6.14
CA TYR A 63 17.05 -19.53 -4.77
C TYR A 63 16.08 -20.15 -3.75
N ASN A 64 16.42 -21.34 -3.25
CA ASN A 64 15.67 -22.10 -2.25
C ASN A 64 14.24 -22.41 -2.72
N GLU A 65 14.08 -23.07 -3.86
CA GLU A 65 12.77 -23.29 -4.50
C GLU A 65 12.46 -24.79 -4.70
N LYS A 66 12.79 -25.64 -3.71
CA LYS A 66 12.69 -27.11 -3.82
C LYS A 66 11.32 -27.66 -4.23
N TYR A 67 10.24 -26.92 -4.00
CA TYR A 67 8.88 -27.35 -4.36
C TYR A 67 8.52 -27.09 -5.83
N VAL A 68 9.26 -26.23 -6.55
CA VAL A 68 8.90 -25.80 -7.90
C VAL A 68 10.06 -25.89 -8.90
N ALA A 69 11.31 -25.92 -8.43
CA ALA A 69 12.51 -25.92 -9.27
C ALA A 69 12.53 -27.03 -10.32
N SER A 70 12.21 -28.29 -9.93
CA SER A 70 12.18 -29.41 -10.88
C SER A 70 11.14 -29.21 -11.98
N ARG A 71 9.95 -28.74 -11.60
CA ARG A 71 8.85 -28.47 -12.53
C ARG A 71 9.25 -27.47 -13.61
N LEU A 72 9.99 -26.42 -13.25
CA LEU A 72 10.50 -25.45 -14.22
C LEU A 72 11.51 -26.08 -15.18
N VAL A 73 12.53 -26.76 -14.65
CA VAL A 73 13.59 -27.37 -15.48
C VAL A 73 12.99 -28.40 -16.43
N ASP A 74 12.06 -29.23 -15.94
CA ASP A 74 11.33 -30.21 -16.77
C ASP A 74 10.52 -29.53 -17.88
N ALA A 75 9.79 -28.46 -17.56
CA ALA A 75 9.00 -27.72 -18.54
C ALA A 75 9.87 -27.06 -19.63
N VAL A 76 11.03 -26.54 -19.24
CA VAL A 76 12.00 -25.93 -20.15
C VAL A 76 12.66 -26.98 -21.05
N CYS A 77 13.05 -28.14 -20.51
CA CYS A 77 13.60 -29.24 -21.30
C CYS A 77 12.55 -29.89 -22.23
N ALA A 78 11.26 -29.68 -21.97
CA ALA A 78 10.15 -30.16 -22.81
C ALA A 78 9.75 -29.16 -23.92
N LEU A 79 10.42 -28.01 -24.04
CA LEU A 79 10.14 -27.06 -25.12
C LEU A 79 10.37 -27.69 -26.50
N ASP A 80 9.44 -27.46 -27.40
CA ASP A 80 9.54 -27.85 -28.80
C ASP A 80 10.44 -26.84 -29.53
N TYR A 81 11.76 -27.03 -29.38
CA TYR A 81 12.81 -26.21 -30.00
C TYR A 81 14.06 -27.06 -30.30
N PRO A 82 14.82 -26.80 -31.37
CA PRO A 82 16.02 -27.57 -31.69
C PRO A 82 17.06 -27.50 -30.57
N LYS A 83 17.55 -28.65 -30.12
CA LYS A 83 18.49 -28.74 -28.99
C LYS A 83 19.82 -28.04 -29.27
N ASP A 84 20.29 -28.09 -30.51
CA ASP A 84 21.52 -27.42 -30.97
C ASP A 84 21.41 -25.88 -31.00
N LYS A 85 20.18 -25.35 -30.94
CA LYS A 85 19.89 -23.91 -30.87
C LYS A 85 19.52 -23.45 -29.46
N LEU A 86 19.50 -24.35 -28.47
CA LEU A 86 19.01 -24.08 -27.12
C LEU A 86 20.10 -24.32 -26.08
N CYS A 87 20.46 -23.28 -25.34
CA CYS A 87 21.32 -23.37 -24.15
C CYS A 87 20.50 -23.10 -22.89
N ILE A 88 20.58 -23.93 -21.87
CA ILE A 88 19.86 -23.76 -20.60
C ILE A 88 20.84 -23.45 -19.47
N GLN A 89 20.63 -22.33 -18.79
CA GLN A 89 21.44 -21.88 -17.66
C GLN A 89 20.61 -21.88 -16.38
N VAL A 90 20.84 -22.86 -15.52
CA VAL A 90 20.27 -22.93 -14.16
C VAL A 90 21.14 -22.09 -13.23
N LEU A 91 20.66 -20.90 -12.85
CA LEU A 91 21.40 -19.95 -12.04
C LEU A 91 21.04 -20.15 -10.57
N ASP A 92 21.86 -20.91 -9.85
CA ASP A 92 21.52 -21.41 -8.53
C ASP A 92 22.32 -20.72 -7.42
N ASP A 93 21.64 -19.86 -6.67
CA ASP A 93 22.17 -19.22 -5.46
C ASP A 93 21.72 -19.95 -4.18
N SER A 94 21.07 -21.12 -4.28
CA SER A 94 20.42 -21.81 -3.15
C SER A 94 21.42 -22.29 -2.10
N THR A 95 20.94 -22.35 -0.86
CA THR A 95 21.70 -22.79 0.33
C THR A 95 20.98 -23.89 1.10
N ASP A 96 19.93 -24.47 0.52
CA ASP A 96 19.13 -25.56 1.09
C ASP A 96 19.13 -26.77 0.14
N GLU A 97 18.23 -27.73 0.38
CA GLU A 97 18.15 -28.98 -0.38
C GLU A 97 17.80 -28.79 -1.87
N THR A 98 17.47 -27.55 -2.29
CA THR A 98 17.30 -27.20 -3.71
C THR A 98 18.60 -27.42 -4.49
N TYR A 99 19.76 -27.26 -3.87
CA TYR A 99 21.06 -27.45 -4.53
C TYR A 99 21.21 -28.90 -5.04
N ASP A 100 21.10 -29.88 -4.15
CA ASP A 100 21.26 -31.30 -4.51
C ASP A 100 20.21 -31.73 -5.54
N LEU A 101 18.98 -31.20 -5.40
CA LEU A 101 17.91 -31.44 -6.36
C LEU A 101 18.29 -30.96 -7.78
N LEU A 102 18.81 -29.74 -7.89
CA LEU A 102 19.19 -29.14 -9.18
C LEU A 102 20.43 -29.79 -9.78
N GLU A 103 21.44 -30.11 -8.97
CA GLU A 103 22.67 -30.76 -9.42
C GLU A 103 22.36 -32.12 -10.09
N ASN A 104 21.52 -32.93 -9.43
CA ASN A 104 21.07 -34.21 -9.98
C ASN A 104 20.23 -34.02 -11.25
N LEU A 105 19.31 -33.07 -11.25
CA LEU A 105 18.40 -32.84 -12.38
C LEU A 105 19.16 -32.35 -13.63
N VAL A 106 20.09 -31.41 -13.46
CA VAL A 106 20.95 -30.90 -14.54
C VAL A 106 21.81 -32.03 -15.09
N SER A 107 22.43 -32.84 -14.23
CA SER A 107 23.25 -33.98 -14.66
C SER A 107 22.44 -34.99 -15.48
N ASN A 108 21.21 -35.28 -15.05
CA ASN A 108 20.30 -36.17 -15.77
C ASN A 108 19.94 -35.64 -17.17
N TYR A 109 19.63 -34.35 -17.31
CA TYR A 109 19.31 -33.77 -18.61
C TYR A 109 20.54 -33.62 -19.51
N LYS A 110 21.71 -33.34 -18.94
CA LYS A 110 22.97 -33.34 -19.67
C LYS A 110 23.27 -34.72 -20.29
N ASN A 111 23.03 -35.80 -19.54
CA ASN A 111 23.14 -37.18 -20.05
C ASN A 111 22.12 -37.51 -21.16
N LYS A 112 20.99 -36.78 -21.24
CA LYS A 112 20.00 -36.86 -22.33
C LYS A 112 20.34 -35.97 -23.54
N GLY A 113 21.56 -35.41 -23.56
CA GLY A 113 22.08 -34.60 -24.66
C GLY A 113 21.53 -33.17 -24.71
N PHE A 114 21.07 -32.61 -23.58
CA PHE A 114 20.72 -31.19 -23.50
C PHE A 114 21.97 -30.34 -23.20
N ASP A 115 22.08 -29.19 -23.84
CA ASP A 115 23.04 -28.15 -23.46
C ASP A 115 22.52 -27.40 -22.22
N ILE A 116 22.76 -27.98 -21.04
CA ILE A 116 22.29 -27.46 -19.75
C ILE A 116 23.44 -27.31 -18.76
N HIS A 117 23.50 -26.15 -18.12
CA HIS A 117 24.56 -25.77 -17.19
C HIS A 117 24.01 -25.37 -15.83
N HIS A 118 24.58 -25.93 -14.78
CA HIS A 118 24.36 -25.51 -13.39
C HIS A 118 25.41 -24.45 -13.04
N ILE A 119 24.99 -23.19 -12.95
CA ILE A 119 25.87 -22.04 -12.72
C ILE A 119 25.66 -21.54 -11.29
N ARG A 120 26.73 -21.59 -10.48
CA ARG A 120 26.75 -21.09 -9.11
C ARG A 120 27.71 -19.92 -8.95
N ARG A 121 27.50 -19.14 -7.89
CA ARG A 121 28.35 -18.01 -7.51
C ARG A 121 28.80 -18.17 -6.07
N SER A 122 29.97 -17.61 -5.74
CA SER A 122 30.52 -17.65 -4.38
C SER A 122 29.73 -16.81 -3.37
N ASN A 123 28.95 -15.84 -3.84
CA ASN A 123 28.10 -15.01 -2.99
C ASN A 123 26.84 -14.55 -3.74
N ARG A 124 25.81 -14.20 -2.97
CA ARG A 124 24.51 -13.74 -3.45
C ARG A 124 24.42 -12.22 -3.62
N LYS A 125 25.56 -11.53 -3.84
CA LYS A 125 25.57 -10.06 -4.03
C LYS A 125 24.76 -9.70 -5.27
N GLY A 126 23.84 -8.74 -5.09
CA GLY A 126 22.92 -8.30 -6.14
C GLY A 126 21.79 -9.29 -6.46
N TYR A 127 21.65 -10.38 -5.69
CA TYR A 127 20.54 -11.33 -5.80
C TYR A 127 20.30 -11.79 -7.25
N LYS A 128 19.04 -11.82 -7.71
CA LYS A 128 18.65 -12.22 -9.07
C LYS A 128 19.38 -11.42 -10.15
N ALA A 129 19.41 -10.09 -10.03
CA ALA A 129 20.12 -9.23 -10.98
C ALA A 129 21.61 -9.56 -11.11
N GLY A 130 22.26 -9.88 -9.98
CA GLY A 130 23.65 -10.32 -9.95
C GLY A 130 23.85 -11.69 -10.60
N ALA A 131 22.90 -12.62 -10.40
CA ALA A 131 22.94 -13.95 -11.01
C ALA A 131 22.81 -13.85 -12.53
N LEU A 132 21.81 -13.10 -13.02
CA LEU A 132 21.61 -12.82 -14.45
C LEU A 132 22.84 -12.11 -15.05
N ARG A 133 23.40 -11.11 -14.38
CA ARG A 133 24.63 -10.43 -14.82
C ARG A 133 25.81 -11.38 -14.96
N ASN A 134 25.99 -12.31 -14.02
CA ASN A 134 27.07 -13.28 -14.09
C ASN A 134 26.86 -14.28 -15.25
N ALA A 135 25.62 -14.71 -15.45
CA ALA A 135 25.22 -15.64 -16.48
C ALA A 135 25.45 -15.10 -17.91
N MET A 136 25.27 -13.79 -18.12
CA MET A 136 25.52 -13.15 -19.42
C MET A 136 26.95 -13.37 -19.95
N LYS A 137 27.95 -13.62 -19.10
CA LYS A 137 29.32 -13.93 -19.55
C LYS A 137 29.42 -15.21 -20.37
N PHE A 138 28.45 -16.11 -20.20
CA PHE A 138 28.40 -17.43 -20.84
C PHE A 138 27.30 -17.51 -21.90
N ALA A 139 26.40 -16.53 -21.96
CA ALA A 139 25.32 -16.51 -22.93
C ALA A 139 25.82 -15.99 -24.28
N LYS A 140 25.85 -16.85 -25.31
CA LYS A 140 26.28 -16.52 -26.68
C LYS A 140 25.15 -16.53 -27.70
N SER A 141 23.92 -16.71 -27.24
CA SER A 141 22.75 -16.81 -28.10
C SER A 141 22.26 -15.44 -28.56
N ASP A 142 21.52 -15.42 -29.67
CA ASP A 142 20.88 -14.21 -30.22
C ASP A 142 19.82 -13.65 -29.27
N PHE A 143 19.15 -14.54 -28.53
CA PHE A 143 18.08 -14.20 -27.60
C PHE A 143 18.28 -14.84 -26.22
N ILE A 144 17.82 -14.13 -25.18
CA ILE A 144 17.78 -14.60 -23.80
C ILE A 144 16.32 -14.67 -23.35
N ALA A 145 15.82 -15.86 -23.00
CA ALA A 145 14.53 -15.98 -22.31
C ALA A 145 14.75 -16.23 -20.83
N ILE A 146 13.89 -15.64 -19.99
CA ILE A 146 14.03 -15.70 -18.54
C ILE A 146 12.75 -16.28 -17.93
N PHE A 147 12.92 -17.28 -17.06
CA PHE A 147 11.82 -17.88 -16.30
C PHE A 147 12.17 -18.01 -14.83
N ASP A 148 11.32 -17.43 -13.97
CA ASP A 148 11.39 -17.65 -12.52
C ASP A 148 10.96 -19.07 -12.15
N ALA A 149 11.46 -19.55 -11.01
CA ALA A 149 11.33 -20.93 -10.52
C ALA A 149 9.90 -21.51 -10.50
N ASP A 150 8.88 -20.65 -10.39
CA ASP A 150 7.48 -21.05 -10.31
C ASP A 150 6.74 -21.11 -11.66
N PHE A 151 7.38 -20.71 -12.76
CA PHE A 151 6.76 -20.63 -14.08
C PHE A 151 6.79 -21.96 -14.83
N ILE A 152 5.78 -22.16 -15.68
CA ILE A 152 5.59 -23.35 -16.50
C ILE A 152 5.35 -22.89 -17.94
N PRO A 153 6.42 -22.71 -18.76
CA PRO A 153 6.24 -22.35 -20.16
C PRO A 153 5.57 -23.48 -20.95
N PRO A 154 4.58 -23.16 -21.81
CA PRO A 154 4.03 -24.15 -22.71
C PRO A 154 5.10 -24.59 -23.72
N THR A 155 5.03 -25.85 -24.19
CA THR A 155 6.04 -26.45 -25.07
C THR A 155 6.31 -25.63 -26.34
N TRP A 156 5.28 -24.97 -26.88
CA TRP A 156 5.36 -24.13 -28.07
C TRP A 156 5.78 -22.67 -27.82
N PHE A 157 6.11 -22.29 -26.58
CA PHE A 157 6.36 -20.90 -26.17
C PHE A 157 7.38 -20.19 -27.07
N LEU A 158 8.58 -20.76 -27.24
CA LEU A 158 9.68 -20.11 -27.96
C LEU A 158 9.31 -19.84 -29.42
N LYS A 159 8.80 -20.85 -30.12
CA LYS A 159 8.38 -20.72 -31.54
C LYS A 159 7.39 -19.56 -31.73
N LYS A 160 6.37 -19.45 -30.87
CA LYS A 160 5.39 -18.36 -30.97
C LYS A 160 5.95 -17.01 -30.55
N ALA A 161 6.67 -16.92 -29.43
CA ALA A 161 7.16 -15.65 -28.90
C ALA A 161 8.25 -15.05 -29.80
N LEU A 162 9.15 -15.87 -30.35
CA LEU A 162 10.24 -15.41 -31.21
C LEU A 162 9.74 -14.82 -32.54
N SER A 163 8.59 -15.28 -33.05
CA SER A 163 7.98 -14.76 -34.28
C SER A 163 7.69 -13.24 -34.25
N TYR A 164 7.67 -12.63 -33.06
CA TYR A 164 7.46 -11.20 -32.86
C TYR A 164 8.73 -10.36 -32.95
N PHE A 165 9.91 -10.95 -33.10
CA PHE A 165 11.17 -10.23 -33.35
C PHE A 165 11.40 -9.88 -34.83
N SER A 166 10.33 -9.77 -35.60
CA SER A 166 10.35 -9.43 -37.03
C SER A 166 11.04 -8.10 -37.34
N ASN A 167 11.03 -7.15 -36.40
CA ASN A 167 11.77 -5.90 -36.52
C ASN A 167 13.04 -5.93 -35.66
N SER A 168 14.16 -5.52 -36.24
CA SER A 168 15.46 -5.43 -35.56
C SER A 168 15.43 -4.50 -34.34
N ASN A 169 14.54 -3.50 -34.32
CA ASN A 169 14.40 -2.58 -33.19
C ASN A 169 13.63 -3.15 -31.98
N ILE A 170 13.01 -4.34 -32.10
CA ILE A 170 12.35 -5.00 -30.98
C ILE A 170 13.43 -5.64 -30.11
N GLY A 171 13.55 -5.12 -28.90
CA GLY A 171 14.52 -5.55 -27.90
C GLY A 171 13.93 -6.54 -26.88
N LEU A 172 12.62 -6.49 -26.66
CA LEU A 172 11.90 -7.32 -25.70
C LEU A 172 10.54 -7.75 -26.23
N VAL A 173 10.23 -9.04 -26.09
CA VAL A 173 8.88 -9.60 -26.17
C VAL A 173 8.48 -10.13 -24.80
N GLN A 174 7.50 -9.51 -24.16
CA GLN A 174 6.90 -9.96 -22.90
C GLN A 174 5.60 -10.74 -23.19
N CYS A 175 5.43 -11.88 -22.55
CA CYS A 175 4.20 -12.66 -22.59
C CYS A 175 3.40 -12.51 -21.29
N ARG A 176 2.12 -12.88 -21.34
CA ARG A 176 1.20 -12.75 -20.21
C ARG A 176 1.45 -13.83 -19.16
N TRP A 177 1.32 -13.46 -17.90
CA TRP A 177 1.31 -14.42 -16.80
C TRP A 177 -0.06 -15.06 -16.66
N GLY A 178 -0.08 -16.38 -16.63
CA GLY A 178 -1.20 -17.19 -16.17
C GLY A 178 -1.01 -17.62 -14.72
N HIS A 179 -2.04 -18.22 -14.13
CA HIS A 179 -2.08 -18.49 -12.69
C HIS A 179 -2.68 -19.87 -12.41
N ILE A 180 -1.83 -20.85 -12.07
CA ILE A 180 -2.27 -22.23 -11.82
C ILE A 180 -3.20 -22.35 -10.62
N ASN A 181 -2.98 -21.51 -9.60
CA ASN A 181 -3.70 -21.54 -8.33
C ASN A 181 -4.59 -20.31 -8.12
N GLU A 182 -5.06 -19.66 -9.19
CA GLU A 182 -5.97 -18.50 -9.10
C GLU A 182 -7.14 -18.78 -8.14
N LYS A 183 -7.75 -19.95 -8.27
CA LYS A 183 -8.99 -20.31 -7.55
C LYS A 183 -8.78 -20.79 -6.11
N TYR A 184 -7.54 -20.87 -5.63
CA TYR A 184 -7.18 -21.45 -4.34
C TYR A 184 -7.82 -20.72 -3.15
N SER A 185 -7.85 -19.38 -3.17
CA SER A 185 -8.37 -18.57 -2.08
C SER A 185 -8.86 -17.20 -2.57
N PRO A 186 -9.63 -16.45 -1.76
CA PRO A 186 -9.92 -15.04 -2.06
C PRO A 186 -8.66 -14.19 -2.29
N LEU A 187 -7.57 -14.49 -1.56
CA LEU A 187 -6.26 -13.83 -1.72
C LEU A 187 -5.64 -14.08 -3.11
N THR A 188 -5.65 -15.32 -3.60
CA THR A 188 -5.12 -15.64 -4.93
C THR A 188 -6.00 -15.07 -6.05
N LYS A 189 -7.32 -15.05 -5.87
CA LYS A 189 -8.27 -14.41 -6.80
C LYS A 189 -8.05 -12.91 -6.92
N ALA A 190 -7.81 -12.22 -5.80
CA ALA A 190 -7.48 -10.79 -5.76
C ALA A 190 -6.16 -10.51 -6.49
N GLN A 191 -5.10 -11.26 -6.18
CA GLN A 191 -3.79 -11.11 -6.81
C GLN A 191 -3.85 -11.35 -8.33
N ALA A 192 -4.53 -12.41 -8.77
CA ALA A 192 -4.73 -12.73 -10.18
C ALA A 192 -5.39 -11.57 -10.94
N LEU A 193 -6.49 -11.03 -10.39
CA LEU A 193 -7.20 -9.91 -11.03
C LEU A 193 -6.34 -8.63 -11.06
N SER A 194 -5.59 -8.35 -9.99
CA SER A 194 -4.66 -7.22 -9.94
C SER A 194 -3.57 -7.30 -11.03
N LEU A 195 -2.96 -8.48 -11.18
CA LEU A 195 -1.96 -8.74 -12.22
C LEU A 195 -2.57 -8.66 -13.62
N ASP A 196 -3.79 -9.18 -13.79
CA ASP A 196 -4.49 -9.10 -15.06
C ASP A 196 -4.82 -7.66 -15.48
N PHE A 197 -5.14 -6.75 -14.54
CA PHE A 197 -5.23 -5.31 -14.87
C PHE A 197 -3.89 -4.77 -15.36
N HIS A 198 -2.79 -5.08 -14.67
CA HIS A 198 -1.46 -4.65 -15.09
C HIS A 198 -1.11 -5.15 -16.50
N PHE A 199 -1.35 -6.43 -16.81
CA PHE A 199 -1.03 -7.01 -18.11
C PHE A 199 -2.00 -6.58 -19.23
N LEU A 200 -3.31 -6.75 -19.04
CA LEU A 200 -4.29 -6.55 -20.10
C LEU A 200 -4.68 -5.09 -20.32
N VAL A 201 -4.36 -4.20 -19.37
CA VAL A 201 -4.58 -2.75 -19.50
C VAL A 201 -3.25 -2.04 -19.68
N GLU A 202 -2.40 -1.99 -18.65
CA GLU A 202 -1.22 -1.11 -18.65
C GLU A 202 -0.16 -1.55 -19.67
N GLN A 203 0.27 -2.81 -19.62
CA GLN A 203 1.28 -3.37 -20.52
C GLN A 203 0.79 -3.34 -21.97
N LYS A 204 -0.48 -3.71 -22.20
CA LYS A 204 -1.11 -3.64 -23.51
C LYS A 204 -1.17 -2.22 -24.07
N ALA A 205 -1.59 -1.24 -23.26
CA ALA A 205 -1.63 0.16 -23.67
C ALA A 205 -0.25 0.68 -24.09
N LYS A 206 0.77 0.37 -23.29
CA LYS A 206 2.16 0.80 -23.53
C LYS A 206 2.74 0.14 -24.77
N SER A 207 2.58 -1.17 -24.91
CA SER A 207 3.01 -1.90 -26.12
C SER A 207 2.33 -1.39 -27.41
N ASN A 208 1.09 -0.92 -27.33
CA ASN A 208 0.35 -0.43 -28.50
C ASN A 208 0.68 1.02 -28.87
N SER A 209 1.43 1.73 -28.04
CA SER A 209 1.78 3.15 -28.20
C SER A 209 3.31 3.34 -28.20
N HIS A 210 3.76 4.59 -28.10
CA HIS A 210 5.17 4.99 -27.92
C HIS A 210 5.55 5.14 -26.44
N LEU A 211 4.63 4.81 -25.54
CA LEU A 211 4.85 4.87 -24.10
C LEU A 211 5.76 3.73 -23.65
N PHE A 212 6.56 3.99 -22.61
CA PHE A 212 7.49 2.98 -22.11
C PHE A 212 6.79 1.87 -21.35
N MET A 213 7.19 0.65 -21.68
CA MET A 213 6.72 -0.61 -21.12
C MET A 213 7.75 -1.21 -20.16
N SER A 214 7.36 -2.09 -19.24
CA SER A 214 8.30 -2.80 -18.37
C SER A 214 8.30 -4.30 -18.62
N PHE A 215 9.48 -4.90 -18.68
CA PHE A 215 9.69 -6.31 -18.41
C PHE A 215 9.28 -6.62 -16.96
N ASN A 216 8.63 -7.75 -16.75
CA ASN A 216 8.11 -8.15 -15.45
C ASN A 216 9.03 -9.19 -14.76
N GLY A 217 10.24 -9.35 -15.27
CA GLY A 217 11.28 -10.20 -14.66
C GLY A 217 11.27 -11.65 -15.10
N THR A 218 10.24 -12.10 -15.84
CA THR A 218 10.07 -13.49 -16.28
C THR A 218 9.03 -13.57 -17.41
N ALA A 219 8.93 -14.73 -18.06
CA ALA A 219 8.02 -14.99 -19.18
C ALA A 219 8.20 -14.00 -20.34
N GLY A 220 9.44 -13.62 -20.61
CA GLY A 220 9.79 -12.74 -21.72
C GLY A 220 11.13 -13.11 -22.32
N ILE A 221 11.29 -12.72 -23.57
CA ILE A 221 12.49 -12.93 -24.37
C ILE A 221 13.10 -11.57 -24.67
N TRP A 222 14.39 -11.44 -24.45
CA TRP A 222 15.19 -10.29 -24.81
C TRP A 222 16.08 -10.62 -26.00
N ARG A 223 16.31 -9.65 -26.87
CA ARG A 223 17.45 -9.67 -27.78
C ARG A 223 18.72 -9.46 -26.96
N THR A 224 19.73 -10.30 -27.14
CA THR A 224 20.98 -10.22 -26.36
C THR A 224 21.64 -8.84 -26.50
N GLN A 225 21.73 -8.33 -27.73
CA GLN A 225 22.25 -6.98 -28.01
C GLN A 225 21.51 -5.88 -27.24
N CYS A 226 20.20 -6.00 -27.05
CA CYS A 226 19.42 -4.99 -26.31
C CYS A 226 19.85 -4.94 -24.82
N ILE A 227 20.11 -6.10 -24.20
CA ILE A 227 20.61 -6.18 -22.83
C ILE A 227 21.99 -5.51 -22.75
N GLU A 228 22.90 -5.85 -23.66
CA GLU A 228 24.26 -5.32 -23.70
C GLU A 228 24.27 -3.81 -23.94
N ASP A 229 23.54 -3.35 -24.96
CA ASP A 229 23.39 -1.94 -25.29
C ASP A 229 22.83 -1.16 -24.11
N ALA A 230 21.84 -1.69 -23.38
CA ALA A 230 21.29 -0.99 -22.23
C ALA A 230 22.27 -0.88 -21.05
N GLY A 231 23.40 -1.61 -21.07
CA GLY A 231 24.40 -1.67 -19.99
C GLY A 231 24.25 -2.87 -19.06
N GLY A 232 23.47 -3.88 -19.46
CA GLY A 232 23.26 -5.11 -18.71
C GLY A 232 22.37 -4.97 -17.47
N TRP A 233 22.41 -6.00 -16.62
CA TRP A 233 21.65 -6.08 -15.38
C TRP A 233 22.30 -5.26 -14.26
N HIS A 234 21.57 -4.29 -13.72
CA HIS A 234 22.00 -3.48 -12.59
C HIS A 234 21.45 -4.01 -11.27
N THR A 235 22.22 -3.89 -10.20
CA THR A 235 21.87 -4.39 -8.86
C THR A 235 21.47 -3.28 -7.88
N ALA A 236 21.31 -2.05 -8.38
CA ALA A 236 21.07 -0.86 -7.54
C ALA A 236 19.62 -0.78 -7.03
N THR A 237 18.68 -1.47 -7.68
CA THR A 237 17.25 -1.47 -7.35
C THR A 237 16.77 -2.91 -7.12
N LEU A 238 15.66 -3.08 -6.40
CA LEU A 238 15.03 -4.39 -6.18
C LEU A 238 14.19 -4.90 -7.37
N VAL A 239 14.09 -4.09 -8.43
CA VAL A 239 13.33 -4.36 -9.66
C VAL A 239 14.25 -4.09 -10.87
N GLU A 240 15.22 -4.99 -11.04
CA GLU A 240 16.23 -4.90 -12.11
C GLU A 240 15.63 -4.95 -13.52
N ASP A 241 14.48 -5.59 -13.64
CA ASP A 241 13.66 -5.75 -14.83
C ASP A 241 13.09 -4.41 -15.33
N LEU A 242 12.47 -3.66 -14.41
CA LEU A 242 11.95 -2.32 -14.67
C LEU A 242 13.09 -1.36 -15.04
N ASP A 243 14.21 -1.43 -14.31
CA ASP A 243 15.40 -0.60 -14.58
C ASP A 243 15.97 -0.84 -15.98
N LEU A 244 16.15 -2.11 -16.38
CA LEU A 244 16.64 -2.48 -17.71
C LEU A 244 15.70 -2.01 -18.82
N SER A 245 14.39 -2.19 -18.61
CA SER A 245 13.37 -1.82 -19.59
C SER A 245 13.37 -0.34 -19.93
N TYR A 246 13.52 0.52 -18.92
CA TYR A 246 13.58 1.96 -19.12
C TYR A 246 14.87 2.38 -19.82
N ARG A 247 16.01 1.83 -19.40
CA ARG A 247 17.31 2.11 -20.06
C ARG A 247 17.31 1.69 -21.53
N ALA A 248 16.79 0.50 -21.83
CA ALA A 248 16.68 0.00 -23.20
C ALA A 248 15.82 0.94 -24.07
N GLN A 249 14.62 1.32 -23.61
CA GLN A 249 13.72 2.18 -24.38
C GLN A 249 14.24 3.62 -24.51
N MET A 250 14.97 4.14 -23.53
CA MET A 250 15.69 5.41 -23.67
C MET A 250 16.79 5.37 -24.73
N LYS A 251 17.29 4.17 -25.10
CA LYS A 251 18.19 3.96 -26.23
C LYS A 251 17.47 3.69 -27.57
N GLY A 252 16.14 3.75 -27.59
CA GLY A 252 15.34 3.58 -28.80
C GLY A 252 14.88 2.14 -29.07
N TRP A 253 15.20 1.19 -28.18
CA TRP A 253 14.67 -0.18 -28.27
C TRP A 253 13.16 -0.19 -28.03
N LYS A 254 12.45 -1.06 -28.76
CA LYS A 254 11.02 -1.27 -28.58
C LYS A 254 10.75 -2.52 -27.75
N CYS A 255 9.87 -2.38 -26.78
CA CYS A 255 9.32 -3.49 -25.99
C CYS A 255 7.89 -3.78 -26.46
N VAL A 256 7.54 -5.06 -26.64
CA VAL A 256 6.20 -5.47 -27.05
C VAL A 256 5.61 -6.48 -26.08
N PHE A 257 4.30 -6.38 -25.86
CA PHE A 257 3.53 -7.29 -25.01
C PHE A 257 2.57 -8.13 -25.86
N ILE A 258 2.62 -9.45 -25.68
CA ILE A 258 1.78 -10.41 -26.41
C ILE A 258 0.80 -11.07 -25.42
N PRO A 259 -0.47 -10.62 -25.37
CA PRO A 259 -1.44 -11.10 -24.37
C PRO A 259 -1.89 -12.55 -24.59
N ASP A 260 -1.80 -13.05 -25.82
CA ASP A 260 -2.31 -14.37 -26.22
C ASP A 260 -1.32 -15.51 -25.92
N ILE A 261 -0.07 -15.19 -25.62
CA ILE A 261 0.91 -16.15 -25.13
C ILE A 261 0.87 -16.08 -23.61
N VAL A 262 0.36 -17.14 -22.99
CA VAL A 262 0.20 -17.25 -21.53
C VAL A 262 1.22 -18.23 -20.99
N VAL A 263 1.94 -17.83 -19.95
CA VAL A 263 2.91 -18.65 -19.21
C VAL A 263 2.43 -18.74 -17.77
N ASP A 264 2.05 -19.92 -17.33
CA ASP A 264 1.43 -20.12 -16.03
C ASP A 264 2.45 -20.06 -14.88
N ALA A 265 2.04 -19.49 -13.74
CA ALA A 265 2.86 -19.35 -12.53
C ALA A 265 2.05 -19.57 -11.24
N GLU A 266 2.76 -19.73 -10.11
CA GLU A 266 2.17 -19.91 -8.78
C GLU A 266 2.04 -18.57 -8.03
N LEU A 267 0.81 -18.22 -7.66
CA LEU A 267 0.54 -17.06 -6.80
C LEU A 267 0.84 -17.35 -5.33
N PRO A 268 1.33 -16.36 -4.55
CA PRO A 268 1.48 -16.51 -3.12
C PRO A 268 0.16 -16.85 -2.42
N VAL A 269 0.12 -18.01 -1.75
CA VAL A 269 -1.04 -18.47 -0.96
C VAL A 269 -1.02 -17.97 0.49
N GLN A 270 0.16 -17.57 0.98
CA GLN A 270 0.35 -17.01 2.31
C GLN A 270 0.37 -15.47 2.28
N MET A 271 -0.38 -14.82 3.17
CA MET A 271 -0.48 -13.35 3.25
C MET A 271 0.90 -12.67 3.43
N ASN A 272 1.75 -13.18 4.32
CA ASN A 272 3.08 -12.60 4.54
C ASN A 272 4.00 -12.76 3.30
N SER A 273 3.80 -13.80 2.49
CA SER A 273 4.50 -13.95 1.20
C SER A 273 4.01 -12.93 0.18
N ALA A 274 2.70 -12.70 0.10
CA ALA A 274 2.12 -11.65 -0.74
C ALA A 274 2.59 -10.24 -0.31
N LYS A 275 2.63 -9.96 0.99
CA LYS A 275 3.19 -8.71 1.55
C LYS A 275 4.65 -8.49 1.15
N ARG A 276 5.50 -9.51 1.26
CA ARG A 276 6.90 -9.41 0.83
C ARG A 276 7.03 -9.12 -0.66
N GLN A 277 6.22 -9.75 -1.49
CA GLN A 277 6.23 -9.51 -2.93
C GLN A 277 5.83 -8.06 -3.26
N GLN A 278 4.70 -7.60 -2.73
CA GLN A 278 4.24 -6.22 -2.92
C GLN A 278 5.20 -5.18 -2.35
N PHE A 279 5.81 -5.47 -1.19
CA PHE A 279 6.85 -4.61 -0.60
C PHE A 279 8.03 -4.44 -1.55
N ARG A 280 8.54 -5.54 -2.14
CA ARG A 280 9.65 -5.48 -3.11
C ARG A 280 9.29 -4.65 -4.34
N TRP A 281 8.09 -4.84 -4.89
CA TRP A 281 7.63 -4.08 -6.06
C TRP A 281 7.46 -2.59 -5.76
N ALA A 282 6.86 -2.25 -4.62
CA ALA A 282 6.68 -0.87 -4.20
C ALA A 282 8.02 -0.18 -3.94
N LYS A 283 8.88 -0.79 -3.11
CA LYS A 283 10.20 -0.24 -2.80
C LYS A 283 11.06 -0.11 -4.06
N GLY A 284 11.14 -1.16 -4.86
CA GLY A 284 11.94 -1.17 -6.08
C GLY A 284 11.49 -0.13 -7.10
N SER A 285 10.18 0.07 -7.29
CA SER A 285 9.66 1.07 -8.23
C SER A 285 10.08 2.48 -7.84
N ILE A 286 9.99 2.83 -6.55
CA ILE A 286 10.44 4.14 -6.04
C ILE A 286 11.96 4.30 -6.17
N GLN A 287 12.74 3.25 -5.93
CA GLN A 287 14.19 3.29 -6.18
C GLN A 287 14.52 3.54 -7.65
N CYS A 288 13.80 2.89 -8.58
CA CYS A 288 13.91 3.18 -10.01
C CYS A 288 13.47 4.62 -10.33
N ALA A 289 12.44 5.15 -9.67
CA ALA A 289 12.00 6.53 -9.82
C ALA A 289 13.13 7.51 -9.48
N VAL A 290 13.73 7.36 -8.29
CA VAL A 290 14.86 8.18 -7.82
C VAL A 290 16.05 8.08 -8.77
N LYS A 291 16.33 6.89 -9.29
CA LYS A 291 17.47 6.65 -10.18
C LYS A 291 17.26 7.21 -11.59
N LEU A 292 16.08 7.04 -12.19
CA LEU A 292 15.88 7.20 -13.63
C LEU A 292 15.08 8.43 -14.04
N LEU A 293 14.30 9.06 -13.14
CA LEU A 293 13.42 10.16 -13.54
C LEU A 293 14.19 11.41 -14.01
N GLY A 294 15.36 11.67 -13.44
CA GLY A 294 16.24 12.75 -13.92
C GLY A 294 16.66 12.52 -15.38
N ASP A 295 17.14 11.31 -15.70
CA ASP A 295 17.55 10.92 -17.05
C ASP A 295 16.38 10.98 -18.05
N VAL A 296 15.20 10.50 -17.64
CA VAL A 296 13.96 10.56 -18.44
C VAL A 296 13.57 12.01 -18.74
N ALA A 297 13.69 12.92 -17.77
CA ALA A 297 13.31 14.31 -17.92
C ALA A 297 14.18 15.04 -18.98
N ILE A 298 15.48 14.78 -19.00
CA ILE A 298 16.43 15.41 -19.94
C ILE A 298 16.44 14.75 -21.33
N LYS A 299 15.99 13.50 -21.45
CA LYS A 299 16.00 12.78 -22.73
C LYS A 299 15.04 13.41 -23.75
N LYS A 300 15.42 13.39 -25.02
CA LYS A 300 14.59 13.81 -26.17
C LYS A 300 13.57 12.71 -26.51
N ILE A 301 12.55 12.56 -25.66
CA ILE A 301 11.41 11.65 -25.85
C ILE A 301 10.09 12.43 -25.71
N PRO A 302 8.96 11.91 -26.24
CA PRO A 302 7.66 12.57 -26.15
C PRO A 302 7.26 12.93 -24.72
N VAL A 303 6.60 14.08 -24.55
CA VAL A 303 6.22 14.61 -23.23
C VAL A 303 5.25 13.68 -22.49
N ASP A 304 4.30 13.09 -23.20
CA ASP A 304 3.38 12.10 -22.64
C ASP A 304 4.12 10.84 -22.17
N THR A 305 5.16 10.38 -22.89
CA THR A 305 6.04 9.31 -22.39
C THR A 305 6.75 9.71 -21.10
N LYS A 306 7.20 10.96 -20.94
CA LYS A 306 7.79 11.46 -19.69
C LYS A 306 6.79 11.46 -18.54
N ILE A 307 5.57 11.93 -18.79
CA ILE A 307 4.49 11.92 -17.79
C ILE A 307 4.15 10.49 -17.38
N GLN A 308 4.03 9.57 -18.35
CA GLN A 308 3.75 8.16 -18.06
C GLN A 308 4.89 7.47 -17.32
N ALA A 309 6.13 7.81 -17.65
CA ALA A 309 7.31 7.35 -16.92
C ALA A 309 7.27 7.80 -15.46
N PHE A 310 6.97 9.09 -15.22
CA PHE A 310 6.77 9.63 -13.89
C PHE A 310 5.70 8.84 -13.15
N VAL A 311 4.47 8.81 -13.67
CA VAL A 311 3.32 8.16 -13.03
C VAL A 311 3.57 6.67 -12.78
N GLN A 312 4.18 5.93 -13.70
CA GLN A 312 4.45 4.50 -13.53
C GLN A 312 5.48 4.23 -12.42
N LEU A 313 6.57 4.99 -12.38
CA LEU A 313 7.65 4.80 -11.43
C LEU A 313 7.23 5.25 -10.02
N THR A 314 6.39 6.28 -9.91
CA THR A 314 5.92 6.83 -8.63
C THR A 314 4.54 6.30 -8.17
N ARG A 315 3.92 5.37 -8.89
CA ARG A 315 2.53 4.91 -8.62
C ARG A 315 2.27 4.50 -7.18
N HIS A 316 3.27 3.94 -6.50
CA HIS A 316 3.12 3.45 -5.13
C HIS A 316 3.01 4.57 -4.09
N ILE A 317 3.26 5.84 -4.43
CA ILE A 317 3.02 7.01 -3.57
C ILE A 317 1.52 7.16 -3.25
N VAL A 318 0.62 6.60 -4.06
CA VAL A 318 -0.82 6.59 -3.74
C VAL A 318 -1.11 5.93 -2.37
N HIS A 319 -0.33 4.92 -1.96
CA HIS A 319 -0.54 4.25 -0.67
C HIS A 319 -0.34 5.16 0.56
N PRO A 320 0.80 5.88 0.73
CA PRO A 320 0.94 6.83 1.83
C PRO A 320 -0.08 7.97 1.77
N LEU A 321 -0.47 8.44 0.58
CA LEU A 321 -1.48 9.49 0.44
C LEU A 321 -2.86 9.03 0.91
N VAL A 322 -3.29 7.82 0.51
CA VAL A 322 -4.56 7.23 0.98
C VAL A 322 -4.53 7.01 2.49
N LEU A 323 -3.41 6.55 3.04
CA LEU A 323 -3.28 6.32 4.49
C LEU A 323 -3.31 7.64 5.28
N ALA A 324 -2.68 8.69 4.76
CA ALA A 324 -2.75 10.03 5.35
C ALA A 324 -4.16 10.62 5.27
N GLN A 325 -4.87 10.45 4.14
CA GLN A 325 -6.28 10.84 4.04
C GLN A 325 -7.16 10.09 5.04
N PHE A 326 -6.92 8.78 5.20
CA PHE A 326 -7.64 7.96 6.17
C PHE A 326 -7.45 8.44 7.61
N LEU A 327 -6.25 8.94 7.97
CA LEU A 327 -5.96 9.55 9.27
C LEU A 327 -6.56 10.96 9.42
N ILE A 328 -6.61 11.76 8.36
CA ILE A 328 -7.10 13.14 8.43
C ILE A 328 -8.63 13.18 8.46
N LEU A 329 -9.30 12.26 7.75
CA LEU A 329 -10.76 12.29 7.56
C LEU A 329 -11.56 12.31 8.88
N PRO A 330 -11.32 11.43 9.87
CA PRO A 330 -12.05 11.50 11.15
C PRO A 330 -11.86 12.83 11.88
N ILE A 331 -10.69 13.45 11.79
CA ILE A 331 -10.40 14.75 12.42
C ILE A 331 -11.25 15.85 11.77
N LEU A 332 -11.33 15.86 10.44
CA LEU A 332 -12.17 16.80 9.69
C LEU A 332 -13.66 16.63 10.01
N LEU A 333 -14.11 15.37 10.12
CA LEU A 333 -15.50 15.03 10.48
C LEU A 333 -15.84 15.48 11.91
N ALA A 334 -14.96 15.22 12.88
CA ALA A 334 -15.11 15.65 14.26
C ALA A 334 -15.15 17.18 14.38
N SER A 335 -14.40 17.89 13.54
CA SER A 335 -14.35 19.35 13.49
C SER A 335 -15.61 20.00 12.89
N LYS A 336 -16.63 19.21 12.52
CA LYS A 336 -17.89 19.64 11.90
C LYS A 336 -17.71 20.58 10.70
N ILE A 337 -16.60 20.44 9.96
CA ILE A 337 -16.45 21.14 8.70
C ILE A 337 -17.61 20.73 7.81
N ASN A 338 -18.25 21.70 7.18
CA ASN A 338 -19.14 21.37 6.07
C ASN A 338 -18.29 20.84 4.91
N LEU A 339 -18.09 19.53 4.88
CA LEU A 339 -17.38 18.84 3.79
C LEU A 339 -18.14 18.98 2.45
N TYR A 340 -19.40 19.44 2.50
CA TYR A 340 -20.21 19.75 1.34
C TYR A 340 -20.03 21.23 0.97
N VAL A 341 -19.06 21.50 0.10
CA VAL A 341 -18.75 22.86 -0.40
C VAL A 341 -19.96 23.51 -1.09
N ILE A 342 -20.85 22.70 -1.68
CA ILE A 342 -22.09 23.14 -2.36
C ILE A 342 -23.20 22.15 -2.03
N SER A 343 -24.41 22.63 -1.67
CA SER A 343 -25.61 21.81 -1.51
C SER A 343 -25.97 21.13 -2.84
N GLY A 344 -25.56 19.87 -3.02
CA GLY A 344 -25.69 19.08 -4.26
C GLY A 344 -24.40 18.32 -4.64
N LEU A 345 -23.24 18.83 -4.20
CA LEU A 345 -21.94 18.18 -4.37
C LEU A 345 -21.86 16.77 -3.74
N PRO A 346 -22.46 16.43 -2.58
CA PRO A 346 -22.40 15.07 -2.04
C PRO A 346 -22.96 14.00 -2.99
N ALA A 347 -24.13 14.25 -3.58
CA ALA A 347 -24.75 13.32 -4.53
C ALA A 347 -23.87 13.17 -5.78
N LEU A 348 -23.35 14.27 -6.31
CA LEU A 348 -22.42 14.25 -7.44
C LEU A 348 -21.11 13.52 -7.10
N THR A 349 -20.57 13.68 -5.90
CA THR A 349 -19.36 12.98 -5.45
C THR A 349 -19.58 11.47 -5.27
N ILE A 350 -20.75 11.04 -4.78
CA ILE A 350 -21.09 9.61 -4.74
C ILE A 350 -21.22 9.07 -6.16
N VAL A 351 -21.93 9.77 -7.04
CA VAL A 351 -22.09 9.35 -8.44
C VAL A 351 -20.73 9.26 -9.12
N ALA A 352 -19.86 10.26 -8.94
CA ALA A 352 -18.50 10.25 -9.47
C ALA A 352 -17.66 9.12 -8.88
N TYR A 353 -17.73 8.88 -7.57
CA TYR A 353 -17.01 7.79 -6.90
C TYR A 353 -17.46 6.41 -7.39
N LEU A 354 -18.77 6.19 -7.51
CA LEU A 354 -19.33 4.94 -8.03
C LEU A 354 -18.98 4.75 -9.51
N ALA A 355 -19.12 5.81 -10.32
CA ALA A 355 -18.81 5.79 -11.74
C ALA A 355 -17.31 5.54 -12.01
N MET A 356 -16.44 6.31 -11.36
CA MET A 356 -14.97 6.24 -11.51
C MET A 356 -14.30 5.17 -10.63
N GLY A 357 -15.06 4.41 -9.86
CA GLY A 357 -14.56 3.31 -9.04
C GLY A 357 -15.22 2.00 -9.46
N PRO A 358 -16.12 1.42 -8.65
CA PRO A 358 -16.70 0.11 -8.92
C PRO A 358 -17.29 -0.08 -10.31
N VAL A 359 -18.05 0.88 -10.84
CA VAL A 359 -18.74 0.72 -12.14
C VAL A 359 -17.72 0.65 -13.27
N ALA A 360 -16.78 1.61 -13.36
CA ALA A 360 -15.76 1.59 -14.39
C ALA A 360 -14.89 0.33 -14.35
N TYR A 361 -14.49 -0.13 -13.16
CA TYR A 361 -13.74 -1.38 -13.02
C TYR A 361 -14.54 -2.60 -13.49
N ILE A 362 -15.84 -2.67 -13.19
CA ILE A 362 -16.71 -3.75 -13.69
C ILE A 362 -16.79 -3.73 -15.22
N LEU A 363 -16.92 -2.55 -15.85
CA LEU A 363 -16.94 -2.42 -17.31
C LEU A 363 -15.61 -2.87 -17.94
N VAL A 364 -14.47 -2.53 -17.31
CA VAL A 364 -13.15 -3.00 -17.74
C VAL A 364 -13.05 -4.53 -17.61
N ILE A 365 -13.53 -5.12 -16.50
CA ILE A 365 -13.58 -6.58 -16.30
C ILE A 365 -14.46 -7.25 -17.36
N GLN A 366 -15.62 -6.68 -17.66
CA GLN A 366 -16.52 -7.19 -18.70
C GLN A 366 -15.83 -7.24 -20.06
N GLN A 367 -15.07 -6.20 -20.38
CA GLN A 367 -14.28 -6.14 -21.60
C GLN A 367 -13.13 -7.15 -21.62
N MET A 368 -12.43 -7.34 -20.49
CA MET A 368 -11.28 -8.25 -20.39
C MET A 368 -11.67 -9.73 -20.48
N TYR A 369 -12.83 -10.13 -19.93
CA TYR A 369 -13.18 -11.54 -19.75
C TYR A 369 -14.46 -12.00 -20.44
N ALA A 370 -15.13 -11.13 -21.21
CA ALA A 370 -16.36 -11.43 -21.94
C ALA A 370 -17.32 -12.30 -21.10
N LYS A 371 -17.52 -13.58 -21.45
CA LYS A 371 -18.46 -14.51 -20.77
C LYS A 371 -18.14 -14.78 -19.28
N LYS A 372 -16.90 -14.62 -18.81
CA LYS A 372 -16.48 -14.93 -17.42
C LYS A 372 -16.54 -13.73 -16.46
N TRP A 373 -17.03 -12.58 -16.92
CA TRP A 373 -16.99 -11.32 -16.16
C TRP A 373 -17.64 -11.39 -14.77
N ARG A 374 -18.79 -12.07 -14.61
CA ARG A 374 -19.51 -12.18 -13.33
C ARG A 374 -18.65 -12.80 -12.22
N SER A 375 -17.94 -13.89 -12.54
CA SER A 375 -17.04 -14.53 -11.58
C SER A 375 -15.85 -13.64 -11.22
N LYS A 376 -15.37 -12.84 -12.17
CA LYS A 376 -14.25 -11.91 -11.96
C LYS A 376 -14.69 -10.64 -11.20
N THR A 377 -15.96 -10.24 -11.29
CA THR A 377 -16.54 -9.18 -10.44
C THR A 377 -16.52 -9.58 -8.96
N LEU A 378 -16.72 -10.86 -8.62
CA LEU A 378 -16.52 -11.32 -7.25
C LEU A 378 -15.05 -11.21 -6.82
N SER A 379 -14.11 -11.55 -7.71
CA SER A 379 -12.67 -11.34 -7.46
C SER A 379 -12.32 -9.86 -7.26
N TYR A 380 -13.06 -8.95 -7.88
CA TYR A 380 -12.90 -7.51 -7.69
C TYR A 380 -13.25 -7.04 -6.28
N LEU A 381 -14.28 -7.63 -5.66
CA LEU A 381 -14.57 -7.35 -4.25
C LEU A 381 -13.42 -7.76 -3.33
N TYR A 382 -12.82 -8.94 -3.57
CA TYR A 382 -11.62 -9.36 -2.86
C TYR A 382 -10.44 -8.43 -3.12
N LEU A 383 -10.30 -7.94 -4.36
CA LEU A 383 -9.24 -7.00 -4.72
C LEU A 383 -9.38 -5.65 -4.02
N ILE A 384 -10.59 -5.11 -3.87
CA ILE A 384 -10.80 -3.84 -3.15
C ILE A 384 -10.32 -3.98 -1.70
N ILE A 385 -10.77 -5.03 -0.99
CA ILE A 385 -10.39 -5.30 0.40
C ILE A 385 -8.89 -5.54 0.52
N TYR A 386 -8.33 -6.36 -0.38
CA TYR A 386 -6.89 -6.64 -0.42
C TYR A 386 -6.07 -5.37 -0.68
N SER A 387 -6.43 -4.56 -1.68
CA SER A 387 -5.70 -3.34 -2.04
C SER A 387 -5.75 -2.29 -0.94
N ALA A 388 -6.90 -2.15 -0.27
CA ALA A 388 -7.05 -1.24 0.85
C ALA A 388 -6.14 -1.65 2.02
N GLY A 389 -6.15 -2.94 2.40
CA GLY A 389 -5.29 -3.45 3.47
C GLY A 389 -3.79 -3.36 3.15
N MET A 390 -3.40 -3.59 1.89
CA MET A 390 -2.00 -3.57 1.46
C MET A 390 -1.36 -2.18 1.53
N SER A 391 -2.17 -1.12 1.69
CA SER A 391 -1.68 0.26 1.79
C SER A 391 -0.69 0.47 2.93
N VAL A 392 -0.85 -0.19 4.08
CA VAL A 392 0.11 -0.10 5.20
C VAL A 392 1.47 -0.67 4.79
N ASN A 393 1.49 -1.91 4.30
CA ASN A 393 2.72 -2.59 3.89
C ASN A 393 3.45 -1.80 2.78
N ASN A 394 2.72 -1.31 1.80
CA ASN A 394 3.30 -0.58 0.68
C ASN A 394 3.73 0.84 1.08
N THR A 395 3.06 1.48 2.05
CA THR A 395 3.50 2.75 2.63
C THR A 395 4.86 2.60 3.32
N VAL A 396 5.04 1.54 4.13
CA VAL A 396 6.34 1.23 4.75
C VAL A 396 7.40 1.01 3.66
N ALA A 397 7.06 0.34 2.56
CA ALA A 397 7.98 0.12 1.44
C ALA A 397 8.42 1.42 0.75
N VAL A 398 7.50 2.37 0.54
CA VAL A 398 7.81 3.68 -0.05
C VAL A 398 8.76 4.48 0.85
N PHE A 399 8.50 4.55 2.15
CA PHE A 399 9.38 5.24 3.09
C PHE A 399 10.76 4.56 3.20
N ASP A 400 10.80 3.23 3.20
CA ASP A 400 12.06 2.47 3.21
C ASP A 400 12.83 2.60 1.87
N ALA A 401 12.17 2.93 0.77
CA ALA A 401 12.84 3.25 -0.49
C ALA A 401 13.54 4.62 -0.46
N LEU A 402 12.90 5.61 0.16
CA LEU A 402 13.39 7.00 0.22
C LEU A 402 14.45 7.20 1.31
N PHE A 403 14.28 6.55 2.47
CA PHE A 403 15.13 6.76 3.65
C PHE A 403 15.94 5.54 4.07
N GLY A 404 15.60 4.35 3.56
CA GLY A 404 16.27 3.10 3.94
C GLY A 404 17.64 2.94 3.28
N LYS A 405 18.61 2.39 4.03
CA LYS A 405 20.00 2.21 3.57
C LYS A 405 20.29 0.83 2.95
N LYS A 406 19.42 -0.17 3.13
CA LYS A 406 19.69 -1.57 2.72
C LYS A 406 18.74 -2.04 1.62
N ASN A 407 19.30 -2.61 0.56
CA ASN A 407 18.57 -3.28 -0.51
C ASN A 407 18.51 -4.79 -0.26
N GLU A 408 17.90 -5.21 0.83
CA GLU A 408 17.77 -6.65 1.13
C GLU A 408 16.62 -7.25 0.33
N PHE A 409 16.92 -8.25 -0.50
CA PHE A 409 15.91 -9.02 -1.22
C PHE A 409 15.43 -10.20 -0.37
N LEU A 410 14.26 -10.02 0.25
CA LEU A 410 13.56 -11.11 0.93
C LEU A 410 12.78 -11.92 -0.10
N ARG A 411 13.12 -13.20 -0.24
CA ARG A 411 12.43 -14.11 -1.17
C ARG A 411 10.95 -14.26 -0.82
N THR A 412 10.15 -14.53 -1.85
CA THR A 412 8.73 -14.85 -1.74
C THR A 412 8.57 -16.37 -1.80
N PRO A 413 8.31 -17.06 -0.68
CA PRO A 413 8.16 -18.52 -0.66
C PRO A 413 7.15 -19.04 -1.67
N LYS A 414 7.53 -20.10 -2.38
CA LYS A 414 6.66 -20.93 -3.21
C LYS A 414 6.45 -22.28 -2.56
N PHE A 415 5.28 -22.84 -2.77
CA PHE A 415 4.85 -24.04 -2.06
C PHE A 415 4.47 -25.17 -3.02
N GLY A 416 4.47 -24.94 -4.33
CA GLY A 416 4.04 -25.94 -5.30
C GLY A 416 2.54 -26.18 -5.27
N ILE A 417 1.73 -25.17 -4.93
CA ILE A 417 0.26 -25.29 -4.89
C ILE A 417 -0.30 -25.24 -6.31
N ILE A 418 -0.99 -26.29 -6.71
CA ILE A 418 -1.65 -26.40 -8.02
C ILE A 418 -3.16 -26.58 -7.83
N LYS A 419 -3.55 -27.46 -6.93
CA LYS A 419 -4.95 -27.81 -6.66
C LYS A 419 -5.45 -27.14 -5.38
N ASN A 420 -6.77 -27.14 -5.20
CA ASN A 420 -7.41 -26.52 -4.03
C ASN A 420 -7.25 -27.33 -2.74
N ASP A 421 -6.96 -28.63 -2.86
CA ASP A 421 -6.70 -29.57 -1.76
C ASP A 421 -5.23 -29.58 -1.30
N ASP A 422 -4.32 -28.97 -2.06
CA ASP A 422 -2.92 -28.84 -1.66
C ASP A 422 -2.80 -27.92 -0.42
N ASP A 423 -2.06 -28.37 0.59
CA ASP A 423 -1.74 -27.53 1.77
C ASP A 423 -0.27 -27.07 1.75
N TRP A 424 -0.06 -25.87 2.26
CA TRP A 424 1.26 -25.24 2.40
C TRP A 424 1.67 -25.04 3.86
N ARG A 425 0.75 -25.18 4.82
CA ARG A 425 0.98 -24.82 6.23
C ARG A 425 2.09 -25.61 6.90
N ASP A 426 2.31 -26.86 6.47
CA ASP A 426 3.36 -27.73 7.01
C ASP A 426 4.68 -27.65 6.24
N LYS A 427 4.76 -26.82 5.20
CA LYS A 427 5.95 -26.70 4.34
C LYS A 427 7.02 -25.81 4.98
N ALA A 428 8.29 -26.13 4.69
CA ALA A 428 9.45 -25.54 5.35
C ALA A 428 9.59 -24.02 5.15
N TYR A 429 8.95 -23.45 4.12
CA TYR A 429 9.08 -22.04 3.76
C TYR A 429 7.97 -21.14 4.32
N ALA A 430 7.07 -21.66 5.16
CA ALA A 430 6.00 -20.89 5.79
C ALA A 430 6.59 -19.74 6.63
N LEU A 431 6.13 -18.51 6.37
CA LEU A 431 6.67 -17.32 7.04
C LEU A 431 6.03 -17.07 8.40
N PRO A 432 6.81 -16.61 9.39
CA PRO A 432 6.28 -16.22 10.69
C PRO A 432 5.51 -14.91 10.60
N PHE A 433 4.94 -14.50 11.74
CA PHE A 433 4.28 -13.22 11.92
C PHE A 433 5.20 -12.03 11.57
N THR A 434 4.61 -10.95 11.07
CA THR A 434 5.33 -9.73 10.67
C THR A 434 4.88 -8.51 11.48
N LYS A 435 5.82 -7.67 11.89
CA LYS A 435 5.56 -6.46 12.71
C LYS A 435 4.58 -5.48 12.05
N THR A 436 4.55 -5.43 10.72
CA THR A 436 3.60 -4.60 9.96
C THR A 436 2.14 -4.94 10.25
N THR A 437 1.87 -6.17 10.68
CA THR A 437 0.53 -6.63 11.11
C THR A 437 -0.02 -5.81 12.27
N LEU A 438 0.85 -5.29 13.15
CA LEU A 438 0.42 -4.48 14.29
C LEU A 438 -0.03 -3.09 13.85
N LEU A 439 0.62 -2.53 12.81
CA LEU A 439 0.15 -1.28 12.20
C LEU A 439 -1.20 -1.48 11.52
N GLU A 440 -1.41 -2.62 10.86
CA GLU A 440 -2.72 -2.93 10.26
C GLU A 440 -3.83 -3.03 11.30
N ILE A 441 -3.57 -3.67 12.46
CA ILE A 441 -4.53 -3.69 13.58
C ILE A 441 -4.81 -2.26 14.06
N PHE A 442 -3.76 -1.44 14.26
CA PHE A 442 -3.91 -0.04 14.65
C PHE A 442 -4.80 0.73 13.68
N PHE A 443 -4.54 0.67 12.37
CA PHE A 443 -5.37 1.36 11.37
C PHE A 443 -6.79 0.79 11.30
N GLY A 444 -6.98 -0.51 11.52
CA GLY A 444 -8.30 -1.13 11.64
C GLY A 444 -9.10 -0.57 12.82
N VAL A 445 -8.52 -0.52 14.01
CA VAL A 445 -9.15 0.05 15.22
C VAL A 445 -9.42 1.54 15.06
N TYR A 446 -8.43 2.29 14.55
CA TYR A 446 -8.57 3.72 14.27
C TYR A 446 -9.73 4.01 13.32
N GLY A 447 -9.90 3.21 12.25
CA GLY A 447 -11.01 3.37 11.34
C GLY A 447 -12.37 3.01 11.93
N ILE A 448 -12.45 2.05 12.87
CA ILE A 448 -13.69 1.79 13.61
C ILE A 448 -14.10 3.03 14.39
N VAL A 449 -13.15 3.68 15.09
CA VAL A 449 -13.40 4.97 15.76
C VAL A 449 -13.84 6.02 14.73
N GLY A 450 -13.16 6.11 13.59
CA GLY A 450 -13.54 7.00 12.49
C GLY A 450 -14.96 6.78 11.96
N MET A 451 -15.44 5.54 11.90
CA MET A 451 -16.83 5.23 11.52
C MET A 451 -17.82 5.76 12.56
N PHE A 452 -17.53 5.61 13.86
CA PHE A 452 -18.36 6.20 14.91
C PHE A 452 -18.36 7.72 14.82
N VAL A 453 -17.20 8.35 14.62
CA VAL A 453 -17.09 9.80 14.40
C VAL A 453 -17.94 10.24 13.21
N ALA A 454 -17.92 9.51 12.10
CA ALA A 454 -18.76 9.82 10.93
C ALA A 454 -20.27 9.76 11.25
N ILE A 455 -20.72 8.77 12.04
CA ILE A 455 -22.12 8.65 12.47
C ILE A 455 -22.51 9.81 13.39
N PHE A 456 -21.73 10.04 14.46
CA PHE A 456 -22.04 11.04 15.47
C PHE A 456 -21.83 12.49 15.01
N SER A 457 -21.05 12.72 13.96
CA SER A 457 -20.90 14.02 13.30
C SER A 457 -21.98 14.29 12.24
N ASN A 458 -23.01 13.44 12.12
CA ASN A 458 -24.07 13.54 11.11
C ASN A 458 -23.56 13.46 9.65
N ASN A 459 -22.51 12.65 9.43
CA ASN A 459 -21.89 12.41 8.13
C ASN A 459 -21.82 10.90 7.81
N PRO A 460 -22.95 10.14 7.87
CA PRO A 460 -22.95 8.69 7.71
C PRO A 460 -22.50 8.21 6.33
N ILE A 461 -22.51 9.09 5.33
CA ILE A 461 -22.05 8.83 3.96
C ILE A 461 -20.58 8.35 3.88
N PHE A 462 -19.73 8.73 4.84
CA PHE A 462 -18.32 8.32 4.87
C PHE A 462 -18.11 6.95 5.53
N VAL A 463 -19.12 6.41 6.22
CA VAL A 463 -19.02 5.11 6.91
C VAL A 463 -18.69 3.97 5.94
N PRO A 464 -19.35 3.83 4.76
CA PRO A 464 -18.97 2.80 3.80
C PRO A 464 -17.57 2.98 3.23
N ILE A 465 -17.11 4.23 3.05
CA ILE A 465 -15.77 4.54 2.54
C ILE A 465 -14.72 4.07 3.55
N ILE A 466 -14.83 4.52 4.80
CA ILE A 466 -13.95 4.12 5.91
C ILE A 466 -14.04 2.60 6.14
N GLY A 467 -15.25 2.04 6.07
CA GLY A 467 -15.52 0.62 6.29
C GLY A 467 -14.78 -0.30 5.32
N ILE A 468 -14.61 0.10 4.06
CA ILE A 468 -13.81 -0.67 3.09
C ILE A 468 -12.34 -0.75 3.53
N GLN A 469 -11.76 0.36 3.99
CA GLN A 469 -10.37 0.37 4.46
C GLN A 469 -10.22 -0.42 5.76
N VAL A 470 -11.15 -0.26 6.72
CA VAL A 470 -11.19 -1.04 7.97
C VAL A 470 -11.25 -2.54 7.67
N ALA A 471 -12.18 -2.96 6.80
CA ALA A 471 -12.29 -4.35 6.39
C ALA A 471 -11.00 -4.85 5.75
N GLY A 472 -10.34 -4.04 4.91
CA GLY A 472 -9.03 -4.35 4.34
C GLY A 472 -7.94 -4.56 5.39
N PHE A 473 -7.78 -3.61 6.33
CA PHE A 473 -6.77 -3.70 7.39
C PHE A 473 -6.99 -4.89 8.30
N LEU A 474 -8.22 -5.11 8.77
CA LEU A 474 -8.56 -6.24 9.63
C LEU A 474 -8.44 -7.58 8.89
N TYR A 475 -8.83 -7.65 7.62
CA TYR A 475 -8.70 -8.87 6.81
C TYR A 475 -7.24 -9.28 6.63
N ILE A 476 -6.37 -8.33 6.27
CA ILE A 476 -4.94 -8.60 6.13
C ILE A 476 -4.32 -8.95 7.48
N ALA A 477 -4.68 -8.25 8.55
CA ALA A 477 -4.18 -8.56 9.88
C ALA A 477 -4.60 -9.97 10.33
N TYR A 478 -5.87 -10.32 10.15
CA TYR A 478 -6.41 -11.65 10.41
C TYR A 478 -5.68 -12.73 9.61
N LEU A 479 -5.49 -12.52 8.29
CA LEU A 479 -4.76 -13.49 7.47
C LEU A 479 -3.29 -13.58 7.86
N SER A 480 -2.64 -12.48 8.22
CA SER A 480 -1.25 -12.51 8.68
C SER A 480 -1.10 -13.25 10.00
N ILE A 481 -2.04 -13.10 10.95
CA ILE A 481 -2.05 -13.85 12.20
C ILE A 481 -2.38 -15.32 11.94
N SER A 482 -3.54 -15.61 11.35
CA SER A 482 -3.97 -16.99 11.11
C SER A 482 -2.90 -17.80 10.38
N HIS A 483 -2.39 -17.29 9.26
CA HIS A 483 -1.34 -17.92 8.46
C HIS A 483 0.03 -18.04 9.14
N SER A 484 0.24 -17.40 10.29
CA SER A 484 1.48 -17.53 11.08
C SER A 484 1.28 -18.25 12.43
N THR A 485 0.05 -18.42 12.89
CA THR A 485 -0.30 -19.12 14.14
C THR A 485 -0.40 -20.64 14.01
N PHE A 486 -0.23 -21.20 12.81
CA PHE A 486 -0.33 -22.65 12.62
C PHE A 486 0.93 -23.36 13.11
N LYS A 487 0.72 -24.27 14.07
CA LYS A 487 1.69 -25.29 14.47
C LYS A 487 2.12 -26.02 13.21
N LYS A 488 3.44 -26.12 12.99
CA LYS A 488 4.01 -27.17 12.14
C LYS A 488 3.32 -28.48 12.54
N GLY A 489 2.46 -29.02 11.67
CA GLY A 489 2.05 -30.40 11.77
C GLY A 489 3.30 -31.24 11.94
N LYS A 490 3.20 -32.31 12.75
CA LYS A 490 4.29 -33.23 13.13
C LYS A 490 5.04 -33.77 11.90
N SER A 491 5.89 -32.96 11.29
CA SER A 491 7.02 -33.40 10.49
C SER A 491 7.92 -34.11 11.50
N ARG A 492 7.78 -35.44 11.53
CA ARG A 492 8.60 -36.35 12.35
C ARG A 492 10.07 -35.91 12.26
N GLY A 493 10.64 -35.52 13.40
CA GLY A 493 12.08 -35.47 13.59
C GLY A 493 12.76 -34.10 13.77
N ARG A 494 12.11 -32.94 13.57
CA ARG A 494 12.80 -31.65 13.83
C ARG A 494 12.57 -31.18 15.26
N VAL A 495 13.60 -31.29 16.11
CA VAL A 495 13.66 -30.66 17.43
C VAL A 495 13.73 -29.15 17.21
N GLU A 496 12.72 -28.40 17.68
CA GLU A 496 12.78 -26.93 17.70
C GLU A 496 14.03 -26.50 18.49
N SER A 497 14.86 -25.64 17.89
CA SER A 497 16.04 -25.12 18.58
C SER A 497 15.62 -24.28 19.79
N LYS A 498 16.50 -24.14 20.79
CA LYS A 498 16.24 -23.25 21.94
C LYS A 498 15.90 -21.84 21.46
N ALA A 499 16.53 -21.35 20.39
CA ALA A 499 16.25 -20.07 19.77
C ALA A 499 14.82 -19.98 19.19
N GLU A 500 14.33 -21.02 18.50
CA GLU A 500 12.97 -21.05 17.93
C GLU A 500 11.89 -21.02 19.04
N LYS A 501 12.03 -21.83 20.09
CA LYS A 501 11.10 -21.83 21.24
C LYS A 501 11.10 -20.50 21.98
N MET A 502 12.29 -19.95 22.19
CA MET A 502 12.49 -18.70 22.88
C MET A 502 11.91 -17.53 22.07
N ALA A 503 12.11 -17.50 20.74
CA ALA A 503 11.53 -16.51 19.84
C ALA A 503 9.99 -16.53 19.86
N ASN A 504 9.38 -17.72 19.92
CA ASN A 504 7.91 -17.86 19.98
C ASN A 504 7.33 -17.36 21.32
N ASN A 505 8.02 -17.62 22.44
CA ASN A 505 7.61 -17.09 23.75
C ASN A 505 7.78 -15.56 23.84
N TYR A 506 8.91 -15.03 23.36
CA TYR A 506 9.12 -13.57 23.27
C TYR A 506 8.12 -12.91 22.34
N TYR A 507 7.72 -13.58 21.26
CA TYR A 507 6.68 -13.11 20.36
C TYR A 507 5.33 -12.97 21.05
N LYS A 508 4.90 -13.99 21.83
CA LYS A 508 3.65 -13.91 22.62
C LYS A 508 3.70 -12.78 23.64
N LEU A 509 4.84 -12.62 24.32
CA LEU A 509 5.06 -11.52 25.27
C LEU A 509 5.01 -10.14 24.59
N ALA A 510 5.60 -9.99 23.40
CA ALA A 510 5.54 -8.75 22.64
C ALA A 510 4.11 -8.44 22.18
N LEU A 511 3.35 -9.44 21.72
CA LEU A 511 1.96 -9.27 21.33
C LEU A 511 1.09 -8.87 22.53
N ALA A 512 1.27 -9.53 23.67
CA ALA A 512 0.57 -9.18 24.91
C ALA A 512 0.95 -7.77 25.40
N GLY A 513 2.23 -7.40 25.33
CA GLY A 513 2.70 -6.07 25.70
C GLY A 513 2.13 -4.97 24.79
N ILE A 514 2.03 -5.22 23.48
CA ILE A 514 1.46 -4.26 22.53
C ILE A 514 -0.05 -4.16 22.67
N LEU A 515 -0.74 -5.28 22.92
CA LEU A 515 -2.17 -5.26 23.24
C LEU A 515 -2.42 -4.48 24.53
N GLY A 516 -1.61 -4.71 25.57
CA GLY A 516 -1.65 -3.95 26.81
C GLY A 516 -1.42 -2.45 26.59
N LEU A 517 -0.43 -2.10 25.76
CA LEU A 517 -0.20 -0.72 25.33
C LEU A 517 -1.42 -0.14 24.60
N ILE A 518 -2.03 -0.84 23.65
CA ILE A 518 -3.24 -0.34 22.96
C ILE A 518 -4.37 -0.07 23.96
N VAL A 519 -4.60 -0.99 24.91
CA VAL A 519 -5.62 -0.82 25.95
C VAL A 519 -5.32 0.40 26.83
N ILE A 520 -4.08 0.55 27.29
CA ILE A 520 -3.65 1.72 28.08
C ILE A 520 -3.86 3.00 27.26
N GLY A 521 -3.49 3.02 25.99
CA GLY A 521 -3.68 4.17 25.11
C GLY A 521 -5.17 4.56 24.96
N VAL A 522 -6.07 3.59 24.85
CA VAL A 522 -7.53 3.83 24.80
C VAL A 522 -8.04 4.40 26.14
N VAL A 523 -7.63 3.82 27.27
CA VAL A 523 -8.02 4.31 28.60
C VAL A 523 -7.54 5.74 28.80
N MET A 524 -6.28 6.02 28.48
CA MET A 524 -5.70 7.35 28.61
C MET A 524 -6.39 8.36 27.68
N ALA A 525 -6.69 8.01 26.44
CA ALA A 525 -7.45 8.88 25.55
C ALA A 525 -8.85 9.21 26.10
N PHE A 526 -9.49 8.25 26.78
CA PHE A 526 -10.79 8.46 27.43
C PHE A 526 -10.69 9.39 28.65
N GLU A 527 -9.72 9.18 29.53
CA GLU A 527 -9.46 10.05 30.69
C GLU A 527 -9.09 11.48 30.27
N GLU A 528 -8.26 11.60 29.24
CA GLU A 528 -7.83 12.88 28.70
C GLU A 528 -8.99 13.62 28.05
N TYR A 529 -9.82 12.95 27.24
CA TYR A 529 -11.05 13.53 26.71
C TYR A 529 -11.96 14.03 27.84
N GLY A 530 -12.14 13.22 28.89
CA GLY A 530 -12.98 13.57 30.05
C GLY A 530 -12.47 14.78 30.83
N SER A 531 -11.16 14.98 30.90
CA SER A 531 -10.54 16.08 31.67
C SER A 531 -10.29 17.35 30.86
N THR A 532 -10.14 17.25 29.53
CA THR A 532 -9.74 18.39 28.69
C THR A 532 -10.80 18.83 27.69
N ILE A 533 -11.49 17.91 27.02
CA ILE A 533 -12.43 18.23 25.93
C ILE A 533 -13.86 18.27 26.44
N TYR A 534 -14.26 17.28 27.23
CA TYR A 534 -15.62 17.17 27.74
C TYR A 534 -16.09 18.40 28.52
N PRO A 535 -15.25 19.09 29.34
CA PRO A 535 -15.64 20.34 29.98
C PRO A 535 -16.00 21.46 28.99
N LEU A 536 -15.34 21.52 27.82
CA LEU A 536 -15.66 22.50 26.76
C LEU A 536 -17.00 22.17 26.11
N ASP A 537 -17.28 20.89 25.84
CA ASP A 537 -18.57 20.46 25.28
C ASP A 537 -19.73 20.68 26.26
N GLN A 538 -19.53 20.38 27.55
CA GLN A 538 -20.49 20.71 28.60
C GLN A 538 -20.75 22.22 28.67
N SER A 539 -19.68 23.03 28.64
CA SER A 539 -19.78 24.49 28.65
C SER A 539 -20.61 25.01 27.48
N ARG A 540 -20.43 24.46 26.28
CA ARG A 540 -21.25 24.80 25.10
C ARG A 540 -22.72 24.44 25.28
N GLY A 541 -23.03 23.29 25.88
CA GLY A 541 -24.40 22.91 26.21
C GLY A 541 -25.06 23.88 27.19
N ILE A 542 -24.33 24.31 28.21
CA ILE A 542 -24.81 25.29 29.20
C ILE A 542 -24.98 26.69 28.57
N LEU A 543 -24.05 27.13 27.72
CA LEU A 543 -24.18 28.40 26.98
C LEU A 543 -25.39 28.40 26.05
N SER A 544 -25.70 27.26 25.42
CA SER A 544 -26.93 27.09 24.65
C SER A 544 -28.19 27.23 25.50
N ARG A 545 -28.15 26.79 26.78
CA ARG A 545 -29.25 27.02 27.73
C ARG A 545 -29.38 28.49 28.12
N ILE A 546 -28.25 29.18 28.35
CA ILE A 546 -28.22 30.63 28.61
C ILE A 546 -28.90 31.41 27.47
N GLN A 547 -28.66 31.03 26.21
CA GLN A 547 -29.27 31.66 25.04
C GLN A 547 -30.79 31.47 24.95
N ALA A 548 -31.33 30.40 25.55
CA ALA A 548 -32.74 30.05 25.43
C ALA A 548 -33.60 30.49 26.63
N THR A 549 -32.99 30.78 27.77
CA THR A 549 -33.69 31.17 28.99
C THR A 549 -33.73 32.70 29.18
N SER A 550 -34.78 33.17 29.84
CA SER A 550 -34.93 34.57 30.28
C SER A 550 -34.88 34.73 31.80
N ASP A 551 -34.66 33.63 32.55
CA ASP A 551 -34.58 33.64 34.01
C ASP A 551 -33.17 34.05 34.47
N PRO A 552 -33.01 35.22 35.14
CA PRO A 552 -31.70 35.69 35.57
C PRO A 552 -30.99 34.77 36.56
N GLN A 553 -31.72 34.04 37.41
CA GLN A 553 -31.14 33.19 38.44
C GLN A 553 -30.57 31.90 37.83
N ILE A 554 -31.25 31.35 36.82
CA ILE A 554 -30.73 30.22 36.04
C ILE A 554 -29.45 30.65 35.31
N ILE A 555 -29.45 31.82 34.66
CA ILE A 555 -28.28 32.33 33.93
C ILE A 555 -27.09 32.53 34.85
N ALA A 556 -27.29 33.07 36.06
CA ALA A 556 -26.21 33.30 37.03
C ALA A 556 -25.51 31.99 37.42
N ASN A 557 -26.30 30.96 37.72
CA ASN A 557 -25.77 29.63 38.05
C ASN A 557 -25.04 28.99 36.86
N ASP A 558 -25.56 29.18 35.66
CA ASP A 558 -24.99 28.65 34.42
C ASP A 558 -23.65 29.29 34.08
N ILE A 559 -23.55 30.62 34.17
CA ILE A 559 -22.30 31.36 33.97
C ILE A 559 -21.24 30.86 34.96
N LYS A 560 -21.59 30.72 36.24
CA LYS A 560 -20.68 30.22 37.28
C LYS A 560 -20.21 28.80 36.99
N THR A 561 -21.10 27.94 36.49
CA THR A 561 -20.76 26.56 36.12
C THR A 561 -19.78 26.55 34.94
N VAL A 562 -20.02 27.34 33.89
CA VAL A 562 -19.09 27.47 32.75
C VAL A 562 -17.73 27.99 33.20
N GLN A 563 -17.67 29.00 34.08
CA GLN A 563 -16.41 29.53 34.62
C GLN A 563 -15.60 28.49 35.40
N GLN A 564 -16.25 27.51 36.01
CA GLN A 564 -15.59 26.40 36.73
C GLN A 564 -15.09 25.32 35.77
N LEU A 565 -15.83 25.03 34.70
CA LEU A 565 -15.47 24.02 33.70
C LEU A 565 -14.32 24.48 32.80
N LEU A 566 -14.28 25.77 32.45
CA LEU A 566 -13.25 26.30 31.54
C LEU A 566 -11.91 26.56 32.27
N PRO A 567 -10.76 26.39 31.57
CA PRO A 567 -9.46 26.83 32.08
C PRO A 567 -9.48 28.31 32.48
N LYS A 568 -8.71 28.67 33.52
CA LYS A 568 -8.66 30.06 34.03
C LYS A 568 -7.90 31.01 33.12
N SER A 569 -6.93 30.50 32.37
CA SER A 569 -6.06 31.27 31.48
C SER A 569 -5.36 30.34 30.49
N GLY A 570 -4.78 30.92 29.44
CA GLY A 570 -3.94 30.20 28.49
C GLY A 570 -4.60 30.06 27.12
N ASN A 571 -3.78 29.76 26.12
CA ASN A 571 -4.23 29.60 24.74
C ASN A 571 -3.77 28.21 24.25
N PRO A 572 -4.70 27.36 23.74
CA PRO A 572 -4.33 26.05 23.22
C PRO A 572 -3.58 26.12 21.87
N VAL A 573 -3.60 27.27 21.21
CA VAL A 573 -2.84 27.56 19.98
C VAL A 573 -1.46 28.11 20.35
N TRP A 574 -0.43 27.33 20.08
CA TRP A 574 0.94 27.63 20.50
C TRP A 574 1.80 28.29 19.41
N ILE A 575 1.46 28.10 18.13
CA ILE A 575 2.23 28.66 17.01
C ILE A 575 1.76 30.08 16.65
N PHE A 576 0.44 30.28 16.57
CA PHE A 576 -0.18 31.55 16.19
C PHE A 576 -1.45 31.81 17.04
N PRO A 577 -1.30 32.15 18.34
CA PRO A 577 -2.44 32.35 19.24
C PRO A 577 -3.38 33.44 18.74
N THR A 578 -4.69 33.17 18.78
CA THR A 578 -5.74 34.15 18.49
C THR A 578 -6.44 34.57 19.78
N GLN A 579 -7.04 35.76 19.80
CA GLN A 579 -7.85 36.21 20.94
C GLN A 579 -9.07 35.29 21.16
N ASP A 580 -9.63 34.76 20.08
CA ASP A 580 -10.79 33.87 20.10
C ASP A 580 -10.50 32.51 20.76
N THR A 581 -9.24 32.12 20.88
CA THR A 581 -8.82 30.86 21.54
C THR A 581 -8.26 31.07 22.94
N ASP A 582 -8.16 32.31 23.42
CA ASP A 582 -7.62 32.63 24.75
C ASP A 582 -8.69 32.40 25.84
N PHE A 583 -8.49 31.37 26.67
CA PHE A 583 -9.39 31.06 27.79
C PHE A 583 -9.42 32.18 28.83
N GLY A 584 -8.35 32.96 28.99
CA GLY A 584 -8.32 34.12 29.86
C GLY A 584 -9.18 35.28 29.35
N MET A 585 -9.37 35.40 28.03
CA MET A 585 -10.36 36.32 27.46
C MET A 585 -11.78 35.80 27.69
N MET A 586 -12.03 34.52 27.42
CA MET A 586 -13.36 33.92 27.65
C MET A 586 -13.81 34.04 29.12
N GLN A 587 -12.90 33.87 30.08
CA GLN A 587 -13.19 34.06 31.51
C GLN A 587 -13.55 35.51 31.86
N ARG A 588 -12.91 36.49 31.20
CA ARG A 588 -13.25 37.92 31.36
C ARG A 588 -14.61 38.23 30.75
N ASP A 589 -14.94 37.64 29.60
CA ASP A 589 -16.24 37.81 28.97
C ASP A 589 -17.35 37.22 29.86
N LEU A 590 -17.17 36.01 30.40
CA LEU A 590 -18.10 35.42 31.38
C LEU A 590 -18.29 36.30 32.63
N SER A 591 -17.21 36.90 33.11
CA SER A 591 -17.28 37.82 34.26
C SER A 591 -18.05 39.10 33.91
N THR A 592 -17.91 39.59 32.68
CA THR A 592 -18.64 40.75 32.15
C THR A 592 -20.13 40.42 31.98
N MET A 593 -20.46 39.21 31.50
CA MET A 593 -21.84 38.71 31.47
C MET A 593 -22.46 38.67 32.86
N SER A 594 -21.73 38.16 33.86
CA SER A 594 -22.21 38.13 35.26
C SER A 594 -22.50 39.54 35.78
N SER A 595 -21.61 40.50 35.56
CA SER A 595 -21.82 41.89 35.99
C SER A 595 -23.00 42.56 35.27
N THR A 596 -23.22 42.22 34.00
CA THR A 596 -24.38 42.70 33.23
C THR A 596 -25.67 42.11 33.78
N LEU A 597 -25.66 40.82 34.11
CA LEU A 597 -26.79 40.11 34.69
C LEU A 597 -27.20 40.66 36.06
N ASP A 598 -26.24 41.03 36.91
CA ASP A 598 -26.50 41.65 38.21
C ASP A 598 -27.28 42.97 38.08
N LYS A 599 -27.03 43.72 37.00
CA LYS A 599 -27.79 44.95 36.71
C LYS A 599 -29.19 44.63 36.16
N VAL A 600 -29.28 43.66 35.26
CA VAL A 600 -30.53 43.25 34.62
C VAL A 600 -31.51 42.64 35.64
N SER A 601 -31.02 41.85 36.61
CA SER A 601 -31.84 41.18 37.62
C SER A 601 -32.58 42.14 38.56
N THR A 602 -32.08 43.36 38.72
CA THR A 602 -32.73 44.43 39.52
C THR A 602 -33.73 45.27 38.73
N THR A 603 -33.83 45.06 37.42
CA THR A 603 -34.68 45.82 36.51
C THR A 603 -35.97 45.06 36.21
N SER A 604 -37.11 45.75 36.10
CA SER A 604 -38.39 45.11 35.74
C SER A 604 -38.34 44.49 34.34
N ALA A 605 -38.93 43.29 34.22
CA ALA A 605 -38.95 42.50 32.99
C ALA A 605 -39.64 43.19 31.80
N ASP A 606 -40.57 44.12 32.07
CA ASP A 606 -41.33 44.83 31.04
C ASP A 606 -40.59 46.04 30.44
N THR A 607 -39.32 46.24 30.81
CA THR A 607 -38.55 47.40 30.39
C THR A 607 -37.66 47.10 29.18
N ALA A 608 -37.47 48.10 28.32
CA ALA A 608 -36.50 48.02 27.23
C ALA A 608 -35.07 47.76 27.72
N ALA A 609 -34.73 48.23 28.92
CA ALA A 609 -33.44 48.00 29.56
C ALA A 609 -33.20 46.51 29.89
N PHE A 610 -34.23 45.82 30.42
CA PHE A 610 -34.17 44.38 30.67
C PHE A 610 -33.95 43.60 29.38
N HIS A 611 -34.78 43.84 28.36
CA HIS A 611 -34.64 43.15 27.06
C HIS A 611 -33.30 43.42 26.38
N THR A 612 -32.80 44.65 26.42
CA THR A 612 -31.48 45.00 25.85
C THR A 612 -30.34 44.30 26.59
N GLY A 613 -30.40 44.25 27.93
CA GLY A 613 -29.42 43.54 28.73
C GLY A 613 -29.43 42.02 28.48
N MET A 614 -30.61 41.42 28.37
CA MET A 614 -30.77 40.00 28.03
C MET A 614 -30.24 39.67 26.63
N LEU A 615 -30.53 40.51 25.62
CA LEU A 615 -29.98 40.36 24.27
C LEU A 615 -28.45 40.41 24.27
N ASN A 616 -27.86 41.31 25.07
CA ASN A 616 -26.41 41.40 25.22
C ASN A 616 -25.82 40.12 25.82
N ILE A 617 -26.41 39.60 26.90
CA ILE A 617 -26.00 38.34 27.54
C ILE A 617 -26.10 37.18 26.54
N HIS A 618 -27.21 37.07 25.82
CA HIS A 618 -27.39 36.02 24.80
C HIS A 618 -26.35 36.13 23.69
N SER A 619 -26.07 37.35 23.21
CA SER A 619 -25.04 37.59 22.19
C SER A 619 -23.64 37.22 22.68
N GLN A 620 -23.27 37.57 23.91
CA GLN A 620 -21.97 37.19 24.48
C GLN A 620 -21.87 35.67 24.67
N ALA A 621 -22.94 35.00 25.10
CA ALA A 621 -22.98 33.54 25.20
C ALA A 621 -22.74 32.88 23.82
N THR A 622 -23.28 33.46 22.75
CA THR A 622 -23.02 33.04 21.36
C THR A 622 -21.56 33.22 20.97
N THR A 623 -20.96 34.38 21.24
CA THR A 623 -19.53 34.62 20.97
C THR A 623 -18.64 33.62 21.68
N ILE A 624 -18.85 33.39 22.98
CA ILE A 624 -18.06 32.41 23.76
C ILE A 624 -18.26 31.00 23.21
N THR A 625 -19.47 30.65 22.77
CA THR A 625 -19.72 29.35 22.14
C THR A 625 -18.87 29.15 20.87
N PHE A 626 -18.71 30.20 20.05
CA PHE A 626 -17.84 30.15 18.87
C PHE A 626 -16.36 30.08 19.24
N ASN A 627 -15.92 30.83 20.24
CA ASN A 627 -14.55 30.79 20.75
C ASN A 627 -14.18 29.39 21.27
N LEU A 628 -15.09 28.73 21.99
CA LEU A 628 -14.90 27.34 22.43
C LEU A 628 -14.83 26.35 21.27
N LEU A 629 -15.66 26.54 20.23
CA LEU A 629 -15.59 25.74 19.01
C LEU A 629 -14.26 25.92 18.28
N ASP A 630 -13.70 27.13 18.25
CA ASP A 630 -12.39 27.40 17.66
C ASP A 630 -11.24 26.80 18.49
N ALA A 631 -11.35 26.83 19.82
CA ALA A 631 -10.33 26.27 20.72
C ALA A 631 -10.28 24.73 20.72
N THR A 632 -11.42 24.05 20.54
CA THR A 632 -11.53 22.58 20.73
C THR A 632 -10.56 21.74 19.87
N PRO A 633 -10.38 21.98 18.56
CA PRO A 633 -9.45 21.20 17.75
C PRO A 633 -8.00 21.24 18.26
N TYR A 634 -7.59 22.37 18.84
CA TYR A 634 -6.24 22.54 19.38
C TYR A 634 -6.02 21.83 20.71
N MET A 635 -7.10 21.63 21.48
CA MET A 635 -7.04 20.83 22.70
C MET A 635 -6.72 19.37 22.38
N TYR A 636 -7.19 18.83 21.26
CA TYR A 636 -6.81 17.50 20.79
C TYR A 636 -5.34 17.39 20.36
N VAL A 637 -4.76 18.48 19.84
CA VAL A 637 -3.36 18.55 19.35
C VAL A 637 -2.50 19.38 20.31
N SER A 638 -2.69 19.18 21.62
CA SER A 638 -1.88 19.85 22.63
C SER A 638 -0.42 19.35 22.58
N ILE A 639 0.52 20.18 23.02
CA ILE A 639 1.94 19.78 23.14
C ILE A 639 2.09 18.53 24.00
N SER A 640 1.30 18.41 25.07
CA SER A 640 1.27 17.23 25.93
C SER A 640 0.91 15.98 25.12
N ASN A 641 -0.13 16.06 24.30
CA ASN A 641 -0.63 14.92 23.50
C ASN A 641 0.36 14.53 22.40
N MET A 642 1.00 15.53 21.78
CA MET A 642 2.05 15.31 20.80
C MET A 642 3.28 14.64 21.44
N LEU A 643 3.76 15.15 22.58
CA LEU A 643 4.87 14.56 23.32
C LEU A 643 4.55 13.15 23.79
N PHE A 644 3.35 12.94 24.31
CA PHE A 644 2.85 11.64 24.70
C PHE A 644 2.82 10.70 23.50
N GLY A 645 2.24 11.10 22.38
CA GLY A 645 2.27 10.34 21.12
C GLY A 645 3.69 9.98 20.66
N VAL A 646 4.64 10.92 20.75
CA VAL A 646 6.05 10.70 20.43
C VAL A 646 6.69 9.68 21.40
N VAL A 647 6.47 9.81 22.70
CA VAL A 647 6.95 8.87 23.71
C VAL A 647 6.37 7.48 23.46
N TRP A 648 5.09 7.39 23.13
CA TRP A 648 4.41 6.14 22.78
C TRP A 648 5.03 5.46 21.56
N VAL A 649 5.23 6.22 20.49
CA VAL A 649 5.92 5.74 19.30
C VAL A 649 7.36 5.32 19.64
N ALA A 650 8.07 6.09 20.47
CA ALA A 650 9.43 5.78 20.90
C ALA A 650 9.50 4.51 21.76
N VAL A 651 8.55 4.27 22.67
CA VAL A 651 8.45 3.03 23.46
C VAL A 651 8.21 1.84 22.55
N ILE A 652 7.27 1.95 21.61
CA ILE A 652 6.98 0.90 20.64
C ILE A 652 8.22 0.61 19.78
N ILE A 653 8.89 1.64 19.26
CA ILE A 653 10.14 1.50 18.50
C ILE A 653 11.24 0.90 19.37
N GLY A 654 11.36 1.30 20.64
CA GLY A 654 12.34 0.82 21.61
C GLY A 654 12.16 -0.68 21.90
N ILE A 655 10.93 -1.12 22.17
CA ILE A 655 10.57 -2.54 22.29
C ILE A 655 11.00 -3.28 21.02
N PHE A 656 10.70 -2.74 19.83
CA PHE A 656 11.08 -3.38 18.57
C PHE A 656 12.58 -3.40 18.31
N ALA A 657 13.33 -2.38 18.73
CA ALA A 657 14.77 -2.28 18.60
C ALA A 657 15.45 -3.29 19.52
N LEU A 658 14.99 -3.42 20.78
CA LEU A 658 15.42 -4.46 21.71
C LEU A 658 15.16 -5.86 21.16
N LEU A 659 13.98 -6.10 20.60
CA LEU A 659 13.63 -7.37 19.95
C LEU A 659 14.57 -7.66 18.76
N LYS A 660 14.91 -6.65 17.96
CA LYS A 660 15.82 -6.82 16.81
C LYS A 660 17.26 -7.11 17.27
N LYS A 661 17.76 -6.37 18.27
CA LYS A 661 19.10 -6.53 18.83
C LYS A 661 19.26 -7.92 19.46
N LYS A 662 18.26 -8.39 20.21
CA LYS A 662 18.27 -9.71 20.83
C LYS A 662 18.21 -10.84 19.81
N LYS A 663 17.39 -10.69 18.76
CA LYS A 663 17.41 -11.64 17.62
C LYS A 663 18.79 -11.71 16.96
N GLN A 664 19.42 -10.56 16.70
CA GLN A 664 20.75 -10.51 16.09
C GLN A 664 21.86 -11.06 16.98
N SER A 665 21.71 -11.04 18.31
CA SER A 665 22.67 -11.72 19.20
C SER A 665 22.47 -13.23 19.16
N LEU A 666 21.23 -13.70 19.16
CA LEU A 666 20.92 -15.13 19.06
C LEU A 666 21.34 -15.73 17.71
N ASP A 667 21.14 -15.00 16.61
CA ASP A 667 21.60 -15.43 15.28
C ASP A 667 23.15 -15.50 15.22
N LYS A 668 23.87 -14.75 16.06
CA LYS A 668 25.34 -14.84 16.17
C LYS A 668 25.80 -16.00 17.07
N ASP A 669 25.03 -16.31 18.12
CA ASP A 669 25.34 -17.42 19.03
C ASP A 669 25.05 -18.80 18.41
N ASP A 670 24.18 -18.87 17.37
CA ASP A 670 23.96 -20.07 16.56
C ASP A 670 24.97 -20.22 15.39
N GLU A 671 25.74 -19.15 15.06
CA GLU A 671 26.82 -19.16 14.06
C GLU A 671 28.22 -19.41 14.66
N SER A 672 28.33 -19.48 15.99
CA SER A 672 29.54 -19.86 16.75
C SER A 672 29.46 -21.30 17.24
#